data_AF-A0A948E143-F1
#
_entry.id   AF-A0A948E143-F1
#
_cell.length_a   1.000
_cell.length_b   1.000
_cell.length_c   1.000
_cell.angle_alpha   90.00
_cell.angle_beta   90.00
_cell.angle_gamma   90.00
#
_symmetry.space_group_name_H-M   'P 1'
#
loop_
_entity.id
_entity.type
_entity.pdbx_description
1 polymer ?
#
loop_
_entity_poly.entity_id
_entity_poly.type
_entity_poly.pdbx_seq_one_letter_code
_entity_poly.pdbx_strand_id
1 'polypeptide(L)'
;MTQLFLYILIFNLGLIIFTKLKDITAEPIYSAILFGDLALAIYAVIQKRSDSIEGALAIVIFMAAVVAPMILERFISWCVRKNWWTTGRLALHLLGFLKPVKDVHVHQKQFYRLSQAVRGDIVEASAEIEAEIRNSSNPLQKQFLIETLLELNVFAGYYKNALDIYLNRLNGVKPVKTTLYMALIRACAETGQYDLMWNYYFQIKNIENNDSITGTTLISSQIIILSVYGKLKPLKEIFGSLKTDHPVFPKAAKLYWTAYASAVCGKLEKAKRIFKKLLSTGPSPVVAKRVTEYISDLPTAPDSPDKIKKIALKVMELSILKLAREGFGRNLVPWATISFIAITSIVFLYQSWRGNITDFANLYSHGANFRHLTFTVEPWRAFTSVFLHAGFLHFFLNMLIAWFMGRITEVHYGNLGMAAIIVISGITGSIVSTFFSPHGIAVGASGAVFGIIGAAITMLVVWKNRWHPQLRRRMLNLLLFMLVVNVIFGIMAKMVDNAAHIGGLMGGSAAAVIMGAWDDQRLFRKILRFVGVLIIIFSIAYSIYGLVRISHGKGRITWQTGDLSFSTPTSWIYTKNIKTDGYINPVSFGSVFCRGQNLAFYDGQTAYKIQMAHIRNPNLLKKENWKSWIKTELRVNSASMYYYYRNTKRGNLGVLFIVPFHCEKQVKSSMESIVDSIK
;
A
#
# COMPACT_ATOMS: atom_id res chain seq x y z
N MET A 1 -13.12 -18.15 -22.61
CA MET A 1 -12.87 -17.11 -21.57
C MET A 1 -13.64 -17.36 -20.27
N THR A 2 -14.95 -17.67 -20.29
CA THR A 2 -15.69 -18.19 -19.11
C THR A 2 -15.09 -19.48 -18.55
N GLN A 3 -14.56 -20.32 -19.43
CA GLN A 3 -13.80 -21.52 -19.07
C GLN A 3 -12.52 -21.22 -18.27
N LEU A 4 -11.82 -20.10 -18.53
CA LEU A 4 -10.61 -19.73 -17.79
C LEU A 4 -10.93 -19.37 -16.34
N PHE A 5 -12.05 -18.66 -16.11
CA PHE A 5 -12.57 -18.39 -14.76
C PHE A 5 -12.86 -19.69 -14.01
N LEU A 6 -13.57 -20.62 -14.66
CA LEU A 6 -13.89 -21.92 -14.10
C LEU A 6 -12.62 -22.75 -13.82
N TYR A 7 -11.62 -22.71 -14.72
CA TYR A 7 -10.35 -23.42 -14.52
C TYR A 7 -9.53 -22.86 -13.37
N ILE A 8 -9.45 -21.53 -13.19
CA ILE A 8 -8.72 -20.95 -12.05
C ILE A 8 -9.46 -21.26 -10.74
N LEU A 9 -10.80 -21.20 -10.73
CA LEU A 9 -11.61 -21.54 -9.56
C LEU A 9 -11.44 -23.02 -9.18
N ILE A 10 -11.57 -23.94 -10.15
CA ILE A 10 -11.38 -25.39 -9.95
C ILE A 10 -9.95 -25.69 -9.52
N PHE A 11 -8.95 -25.03 -10.11
CA PHE A 11 -7.55 -25.19 -9.74
C PHE A 11 -7.28 -24.74 -8.30
N ASN A 12 -7.84 -23.60 -7.88
CA ASN A 12 -7.73 -23.10 -6.51
C ASN A 12 -8.43 -24.02 -5.49
N LEU A 13 -9.66 -24.45 -5.77
CA LEU A 13 -10.38 -25.44 -4.95
C LEU A 13 -9.64 -26.78 -4.89
N GLY A 14 -9.11 -27.24 -6.01
CA GLY A 14 -8.29 -28.45 -6.10
C GLY A 14 -7.01 -28.34 -5.27
N LEU A 15 -6.32 -27.20 -5.30
CA LEU A 15 -5.16 -26.93 -4.46
C LEU A 15 -5.50 -26.88 -2.97
N ILE A 16 -6.64 -26.28 -2.59
CA ILE A 16 -7.11 -26.25 -1.19
C ILE A 16 -7.41 -27.68 -0.69
N ILE A 17 -8.10 -28.49 -1.49
CA ILE A 17 -8.42 -29.87 -1.15
C ILE A 17 -7.13 -30.72 -1.10
N PHE A 18 -6.26 -30.58 -2.09
CA PHE A 18 -4.99 -31.31 -2.16
C PHE A 18 -4.06 -30.98 -0.99
N THR A 19 -3.93 -29.70 -0.63
CA THR A 19 -3.12 -29.28 0.53
C THR A 19 -3.67 -29.83 1.84
N LYS A 20 -5.00 -29.85 1.99
CA LYS A 20 -5.68 -30.44 3.16
C LYS A 20 -5.50 -31.95 3.26
N LEU A 21 -5.48 -32.66 2.13
CA LEU A 21 -5.31 -34.13 2.08
C LEU A 21 -3.85 -34.58 2.21
N LYS A 22 -2.89 -33.80 1.72
CA LYS A 22 -1.46 -34.16 1.69
C LYS A 22 -0.63 -33.55 2.83
N ASP A 23 -1.24 -32.74 3.70
CA ASP A 23 -0.60 -32.15 4.88
C ASP A 23 0.68 -31.34 4.54
N ILE A 24 0.64 -30.65 3.40
CA ILE A 24 1.80 -29.91 2.83
C ILE A 24 1.95 -28.55 3.50
N THR A 25 3.12 -28.31 4.11
CA THR A 25 3.56 -27.02 4.65
C THR A 25 4.22 -26.18 3.56
N ALA A 26 3.48 -25.28 2.91
CA ALA A 26 4.10 -24.37 1.96
C ALA A 26 3.35 -23.04 1.82
N GLU A 27 3.87 -21.97 2.45
CA GLU A 27 3.55 -20.57 2.13
C GLU A 27 3.46 -20.28 0.61
N PRO A 28 4.31 -20.87 -0.27
CA PRO A 28 4.20 -20.68 -1.71
C PRO A 28 2.86 -21.13 -2.32
N ILE A 29 2.27 -22.23 -1.84
CA ILE A 29 1.01 -22.76 -2.38
C ILE A 29 -0.15 -21.86 -1.97
N TYR A 30 -0.18 -21.43 -0.70
CA TYR A 30 -1.17 -20.45 -0.24
C TYR A 30 -1.03 -19.12 -0.98
N SER A 31 0.21 -18.67 -1.23
CA SER A 31 0.47 -17.45 -2.02
C SER A 31 0.01 -17.57 -3.48
N ALA A 32 0.12 -18.76 -4.09
CA ALA A 32 -0.39 -19.03 -5.43
C ALA A 32 -1.93 -19.03 -5.49
N ILE A 33 -2.60 -19.60 -4.48
CA ILE A 33 -4.06 -19.57 -4.34
C ILE A 33 -4.54 -18.11 -4.19
N LEU A 34 -3.92 -17.34 -3.28
CA LEU A 34 -4.21 -15.92 -3.07
C LEU A 34 -4.04 -15.10 -4.37
N PHE A 35 -3.01 -15.42 -5.16
CA PHE A 35 -2.76 -14.76 -6.44
C PHE A 35 -3.83 -15.10 -7.48
N GLY A 36 -4.23 -16.38 -7.56
CA GLY A 36 -5.32 -16.82 -8.42
C GLY A 36 -6.65 -16.16 -8.07
N ASP A 37 -6.97 -16.08 -6.77
CA ASP A 37 -8.21 -15.45 -6.28
C ASP A 37 -8.22 -13.93 -6.51
N LEU A 38 -7.09 -13.26 -6.33
CA LEU A 38 -6.94 -11.83 -6.65
C LEU A 38 -7.11 -11.58 -8.15
N ALA A 39 -6.50 -12.41 -9.01
CA ALA A 39 -6.64 -12.31 -10.46
C ALA A 39 -8.10 -12.56 -10.91
N LEU A 40 -8.79 -13.52 -10.30
CA LEU A 40 -10.22 -13.78 -10.50
C LEU A 40 -11.10 -12.59 -10.10
N ALA A 41 -10.86 -12.01 -8.92
CA ALA A 41 -11.60 -10.85 -8.45
C ALA A 41 -11.37 -9.62 -9.35
N ILE A 42 -10.12 -9.37 -9.75
CA ILE A 42 -9.78 -8.32 -10.70
C ILE A 42 -10.47 -8.55 -12.06
N TYR A 43 -10.45 -9.78 -12.57
CA TYR A 43 -11.12 -10.15 -13.82
C TYR A 43 -12.64 -9.91 -13.77
N ALA A 44 -13.31 -10.34 -12.69
CA ALA A 44 -14.74 -10.14 -12.51
C ALA A 44 -15.14 -8.66 -12.57
N VAL A 45 -14.33 -7.80 -11.98
CA VAL A 45 -14.57 -6.36 -11.96
C VAL A 45 -14.26 -5.70 -13.31
N ILE A 46 -13.16 -6.08 -13.98
CA ILE A 46 -12.78 -5.51 -15.29
C ILE A 46 -13.84 -5.80 -16.35
N GLN A 47 -14.41 -7.00 -16.33
CA GLN A 47 -15.42 -7.40 -17.31
C GLN A 47 -16.81 -6.83 -17.02
N LYS A 48 -16.94 -5.89 -16.06
CA LYS A 48 -18.24 -5.38 -15.56
C LYS A 48 -19.20 -6.52 -15.17
N ARG A 49 -18.65 -7.63 -14.70
CA ARG A 49 -19.41 -8.79 -14.20
C ARG A 49 -19.63 -8.70 -12.69
N SER A 50 -19.46 -7.53 -12.06
CA SER A 50 -19.75 -7.34 -10.64
C SER A 50 -21.19 -7.71 -10.27
N ASP A 51 -22.11 -7.55 -11.22
CA ASP A 51 -23.53 -7.79 -11.03
C ASP A 51 -23.92 -9.24 -11.40
N SER A 52 -22.94 -10.04 -11.83
CA SER A 52 -23.13 -11.46 -12.15
C SER A 52 -22.83 -12.33 -10.92
N ILE A 53 -23.49 -13.48 -10.83
CA ILE A 53 -23.30 -14.44 -9.73
C ILE A 53 -21.82 -14.83 -9.60
N GLU A 54 -21.13 -15.01 -10.73
CA GLU A 54 -19.71 -15.36 -10.75
C GLU A 54 -18.82 -14.25 -10.19
N GLY A 55 -19.13 -12.98 -10.48
CA GLY A 55 -18.40 -11.85 -9.94
C GLY A 55 -18.63 -11.64 -8.45
N ALA A 56 -19.88 -11.81 -8.00
CA ALA A 56 -20.22 -11.80 -6.58
C ALA A 56 -19.49 -12.92 -5.82
N LEU A 57 -19.48 -14.13 -6.38
CA LEU A 57 -18.78 -15.28 -5.79
C LEU A 57 -17.27 -15.03 -5.69
N ALA A 58 -16.64 -14.49 -6.74
CA ALA A 58 -15.22 -14.17 -6.73
C ALA A 58 -14.85 -13.14 -5.65
N ILE A 59 -15.68 -12.10 -5.46
CA ILE A 59 -15.48 -11.09 -4.41
C ILE A 59 -15.63 -11.71 -3.02
N VAL A 60 -16.66 -12.54 -2.79
CA VAL A 60 -16.88 -13.20 -1.49
C VAL A 60 -15.72 -14.14 -1.15
N ILE A 61 -15.26 -14.95 -2.11
CA ILE A 61 -14.10 -15.83 -1.93
C ILE A 61 -12.86 -15.00 -1.60
N PHE A 62 -12.60 -13.91 -2.33
CA PHE A 62 -11.47 -13.02 -2.05
C PHE A 62 -11.56 -12.42 -0.63
N MET A 63 -12.73 -11.93 -0.21
CA MET A 63 -12.93 -11.40 1.13
C MET A 63 -12.71 -12.45 2.22
N ALA A 64 -13.18 -13.68 2.02
CA ALA A 64 -13.04 -14.78 2.97
C ALA A 64 -11.62 -15.38 3.02
N ALA A 65 -10.93 -15.49 1.88
CA ALA A 65 -9.63 -16.14 1.78
C ALA A 65 -8.44 -15.19 2.03
N VAL A 66 -8.63 -13.89 1.78
CA VAL A 66 -7.56 -12.88 1.85
C VAL A 66 -7.80 -11.88 2.97
N VAL A 67 -8.93 -11.15 2.90
CA VAL A 67 -9.17 -10.00 3.78
C VAL A 67 -9.47 -10.43 5.21
N ALA A 68 -10.35 -11.42 5.40
CA ALA A 68 -10.72 -11.91 6.72
C ALA A 68 -9.52 -12.50 7.52
N PRO A 69 -8.66 -13.36 6.94
CA PRO A 69 -7.45 -13.83 7.61
C PRO A 69 -6.51 -12.69 8.03
N MET A 70 -6.29 -11.69 7.17
CA MET A 70 -5.46 -10.53 7.52
C MET A 70 -6.01 -9.72 8.70
N ILE A 71 -7.34 -9.57 8.76
CA ILE A 71 -8.01 -8.90 9.88
C ILE A 71 -7.86 -9.74 11.16
N LEU A 72 -8.10 -11.05 11.06
CA LEU A 72 -7.99 -11.98 12.20
C LEU A 72 -6.58 -12.04 12.76
N GLU A 73 -5.54 -12.13 11.93
CA GLU A 73 -4.14 -12.13 12.39
C GLU A 73 -3.80 -10.86 13.19
N ARG A 74 -4.29 -9.69 12.74
CA ARG A 74 -4.14 -8.42 13.47
C ARG A 74 -4.93 -8.40 14.77
N PHE A 75 -6.14 -8.93 14.75
CA PHE A 75 -7.00 -9.02 15.93
C PHE A 75 -6.41 -9.95 16.98
N ILE A 76 -5.92 -11.13 16.59
CA ILE A 76 -5.20 -12.07 17.47
C ILE A 76 -3.98 -11.38 18.09
N SER A 77 -3.18 -10.68 17.29
CA SER A 77 -2.03 -9.91 17.78
C SER A 77 -2.45 -8.83 18.79
N TRP A 78 -3.63 -8.23 18.62
CA TRP A 78 -4.18 -7.26 19.56
C TRP A 78 -4.69 -7.92 20.84
N CYS A 79 -5.33 -9.08 20.75
CA CYS A 79 -5.73 -9.89 21.90
C CYS A 79 -4.52 -10.28 22.76
N VAL A 80 -3.41 -10.72 22.15
CA VAL A 80 -2.15 -10.99 22.88
C VAL A 80 -1.69 -9.76 23.66
N ARG A 81 -1.64 -8.58 23.01
CA ARG A 81 -1.22 -7.33 23.67
C ARG A 81 -2.12 -6.92 24.83
N LYS A 82 -3.40 -7.28 24.77
CA LYS A 82 -4.40 -6.98 25.82
C LYS A 82 -4.55 -8.09 26.85
N ASN A 83 -3.77 -9.18 26.76
CA ASN A 83 -3.92 -10.40 27.57
C ASN A 83 -5.33 -11.03 27.45
N TRP A 84 -6.02 -10.84 26.32
CA TRP A 84 -7.35 -11.40 26.03
C TRP A 84 -7.23 -12.81 25.42
N TRP A 85 -6.73 -13.74 26.22
CA TRP A 85 -6.35 -15.08 25.75
C TRP A 85 -7.53 -15.92 25.24
N THR A 86 -8.70 -15.83 25.88
CA THR A 86 -9.91 -16.56 25.47
C THR A 86 -10.42 -16.10 24.11
N THR A 87 -10.58 -14.78 23.94
CA THR A 87 -11.00 -14.16 22.67
C THR A 87 -9.99 -14.41 21.56
N GLY A 88 -8.68 -14.30 21.86
CA GLY A 88 -7.62 -14.60 20.90
C GLY A 88 -7.64 -16.06 20.43
N ARG A 89 -7.97 -17.00 21.33
CA ARG A 89 -8.13 -18.42 21.00
C ARG A 89 -9.29 -18.66 20.05
N LEU A 90 -10.43 -18.02 20.27
CA LEU A 90 -11.59 -18.12 19.38
C LEU A 90 -11.26 -17.57 17.98
N ALA A 91 -10.60 -16.41 17.92
CA ALA A 91 -10.18 -15.82 16.65
C ALA A 91 -9.17 -16.70 15.91
N LEU A 92 -8.27 -17.38 16.63
CA LEU A 92 -7.29 -18.29 16.05
C LEU A 92 -7.92 -19.61 15.57
N HIS A 93 -9.00 -20.07 16.20
CA HIS A 93 -9.81 -21.19 15.66
C HIS A 93 -10.49 -20.78 14.35
N LEU A 94 -11.11 -19.61 14.31
CA LEU A 94 -11.72 -19.08 13.08
C LEU A 94 -10.67 -18.89 11.97
N LEU A 95 -9.47 -18.42 12.32
CA LEU A 95 -8.36 -18.33 11.36
C LEU A 95 -7.96 -19.70 10.83
N GLY A 96 -7.89 -20.73 11.68
CA GLY A 96 -7.60 -22.10 11.26
C GLY A 96 -8.64 -22.68 10.30
N PHE A 97 -9.91 -22.28 10.46
CA PHE A 97 -10.98 -22.63 9.52
C PHE A 97 -10.81 -21.94 8.16
N LEU A 98 -10.53 -20.64 8.14
CA LEU A 98 -10.36 -19.86 6.90
C LEU A 98 -9.03 -20.12 6.19
N LYS A 99 -7.99 -20.49 6.95
CA LYS A 99 -6.63 -20.77 6.49
C LYS A 99 -6.20 -22.13 7.06
N PRO A 100 -6.65 -23.25 6.47
CA PRO A 100 -6.39 -24.60 6.97
C PRO A 100 -4.97 -25.07 6.63
N VAL A 101 -3.96 -24.26 7.00
CA VAL A 101 -2.54 -24.56 6.84
C VAL A 101 -2.02 -25.09 8.18
N LYS A 102 -1.17 -26.11 8.13
CA LYS A 102 -0.58 -26.78 9.31
C LYS A 102 0.04 -25.80 10.32
N ASP A 103 0.63 -24.71 9.84
CA ASP A 103 1.23 -23.66 10.67
C ASP A 103 0.21 -23.01 11.63
N VAL A 104 -1.06 -22.89 11.24
CA VAL A 104 -2.09 -22.28 12.11
C VAL A 104 -2.41 -23.18 13.30
N HIS A 105 -2.43 -24.50 13.12
CA HIS A 105 -2.63 -25.46 14.22
C HIS A 105 -1.42 -25.48 15.19
N VAL A 106 -0.20 -25.37 14.65
CA VAL A 106 1.00 -25.22 15.49
C VAL A 106 0.94 -23.93 16.30
N HIS A 107 0.53 -22.82 15.68
CA HIS A 107 0.32 -21.55 16.38
C HIS A 107 -0.77 -21.65 17.46
N GLN A 108 -1.83 -22.43 17.28
CA GLN A 108 -2.85 -22.67 18.31
C GLN A 108 -2.27 -23.31 19.57
N LYS A 109 -1.49 -24.38 19.41
CA LYS A 109 -0.79 -25.03 20.53
C LYS A 109 0.18 -24.07 21.21
N GLN A 110 0.98 -23.33 20.45
CA GLN A 110 1.93 -22.37 21.01
C GLN A 110 1.24 -21.22 21.76
N PHE A 111 0.13 -20.71 21.22
CA PHE A 111 -0.67 -19.67 21.87
C PHE A 111 -1.27 -20.17 23.19
N TYR A 112 -1.76 -21.41 23.22
CA TYR A 112 -2.25 -22.04 24.45
C TYR A 112 -1.14 -22.13 25.50
N ARG A 113 0.00 -22.72 25.14
CA ARG A 113 1.18 -22.88 26.02
C ARG A 113 1.63 -21.52 26.58
N LEU A 114 1.77 -20.51 25.74
CA LEU A 114 2.16 -19.17 26.16
C LEU A 114 1.13 -18.53 27.11
N SER A 115 -0.17 -18.71 26.84
CA SER A 115 -1.23 -18.16 27.69
C SER A 115 -1.19 -18.72 29.11
N GLN A 116 -0.81 -19.99 29.25
CA GLN A 116 -0.66 -20.67 30.53
C GLN A 116 0.63 -20.21 31.25
N ALA A 117 1.75 -20.11 30.52
CA ALA A 117 3.01 -19.61 31.08
C ALA A 117 2.94 -18.18 31.61
N VAL A 118 2.25 -17.26 30.92
CA VAL A 118 2.10 -15.87 31.39
C VAL A 118 1.31 -15.79 32.71
N ARG A 119 0.48 -16.80 33.01
CA ARG A 119 -0.26 -16.92 34.28
C ARG A 119 0.56 -17.62 35.37
N GLY A 120 1.71 -18.20 35.02
CA GLY A 120 2.53 -19.01 35.92
C GLY A 120 2.07 -20.47 36.07
N ASP A 121 1.05 -20.89 35.32
CA ASP A 121 0.55 -22.26 35.33
C ASP A 121 1.15 -23.02 34.15
N ILE A 122 2.26 -23.74 34.34
CA ILE A 122 2.95 -24.43 33.25
C ILE A 122 2.90 -25.95 33.33
N VAL A 123 2.20 -26.52 34.32
CA VAL A 123 2.28 -27.97 34.59
C VAL A 123 1.76 -28.77 33.40
N GLU A 124 0.53 -28.47 32.96
CA GLU A 124 -0.10 -29.14 31.82
C GLU A 124 0.68 -28.89 30.51
N ALA A 125 1.01 -27.61 30.24
CA ALA A 125 1.74 -27.23 29.04
C ALA A 125 3.15 -27.87 28.96
N SER A 126 3.83 -28.03 30.10
CA SER A 126 5.12 -28.73 30.18
C SER A 126 4.96 -30.23 29.99
N ALA A 127 3.92 -30.83 30.57
CA ALA A 127 3.63 -32.26 30.41
C ALA A 127 3.34 -32.62 28.95
N GLU A 128 2.59 -31.78 28.23
CA GLU A 128 2.36 -31.94 26.79
C GLU A 128 3.65 -31.89 25.98
N ILE A 129 4.51 -30.89 26.23
CA ILE A 129 5.79 -30.77 25.52
C ILE A 129 6.68 -31.98 25.82
N GLU A 130 6.74 -32.44 27.07
CA GLU A 130 7.50 -33.63 27.44
C GLU A 130 6.98 -34.90 26.77
N ALA A 131 5.66 -35.04 26.60
CA ALA A 131 5.09 -36.13 25.82
C ALA A 131 5.51 -36.04 24.34
N GLU A 132 5.49 -34.84 23.73
CA GLU A 132 5.98 -34.63 22.36
C GLU A 132 7.48 -34.92 22.23
N ILE A 133 8.30 -34.59 23.23
CA ILE A 133 9.74 -34.91 23.25
C ILE A 133 9.96 -36.42 23.28
N ARG A 134 9.21 -37.17 24.11
CA ARG A 134 9.30 -38.64 24.18
C ARG A 134 8.92 -39.30 22.86
N ASN A 135 7.88 -38.79 22.20
CA ASN A 135 7.35 -39.36 20.97
C ASN A 135 8.12 -38.97 19.71
N SER A 136 8.96 -37.92 19.76
CA SER A 136 9.72 -37.45 18.60
C SER A 136 10.95 -38.32 18.34
N SER A 137 11.05 -38.93 17.15
CA SER A 137 12.26 -39.64 16.71
C SER A 137 13.31 -38.70 16.11
N ASN A 138 12.91 -37.51 15.62
CA ASN A 138 13.80 -36.54 15.00
C ASN A 138 14.62 -35.75 16.05
N PRO A 139 15.97 -35.77 16.01
CA PRO A 139 16.82 -35.05 16.96
C PRO A 139 16.64 -33.52 16.94
N LEU A 140 16.49 -32.91 15.75
CA LEU A 140 16.28 -31.46 15.62
C LEU A 140 14.92 -31.04 16.19
N GLN A 141 13.89 -31.85 15.96
CA GLN A 141 12.57 -31.61 16.55
C GLN A 141 12.59 -31.77 18.07
N LYS A 142 13.29 -32.78 18.59
CA LYS A 142 13.52 -32.95 20.04
C LYS A 142 14.20 -31.72 20.64
N GLN A 143 15.28 -31.23 20.02
CA GLN A 143 15.95 -30.02 20.46
C GLN A 143 15.00 -28.82 20.47
N PHE A 144 14.26 -28.57 19.38
CA PHE A 144 13.31 -27.46 19.29
C PHE A 144 12.24 -27.51 20.40
N LEU A 145 11.74 -28.70 20.74
CA LEU A 145 10.78 -28.89 21.82
C LEU A 145 11.39 -28.62 23.20
N ILE A 146 12.62 -29.07 23.45
CA ILE A 146 13.35 -28.75 24.69
C ILE A 146 13.58 -27.25 24.82
N GLU A 147 13.98 -26.57 23.74
CA GLU A 147 14.12 -25.10 23.72
C GLU A 147 12.79 -24.39 23.99
N THR A 148 11.67 -24.92 23.47
CA THR A 148 10.32 -24.40 23.75
C THR A 148 9.94 -24.58 25.22
N LEU A 149 10.25 -25.73 25.82
CA LEU A 149 10.02 -25.99 27.25
C LEU A 149 10.82 -25.02 28.13
N LEU A 150 12.06 -24.73 27.73
CA LEU A 150 12.90 -23.76 28.43
C LEU A 150 12.30 -22.35 28.36
N GLU A 151 11.96 -21.87 27.16
CA GLU A 151 11.33 -20.56 26.97
C GLU A 151 10.07 -20.43 27.84
N LEU A 152 9.25 -21.49 27.87
CA LEU A 152 8.04 -21.56 28.70
C LEU A 152 8.34 -21.34 30.20
N ASN A 153 9.37 -22.01 30.72
CA ASN A 153 9.81 -21.84 32.11
C ASN A 153 10.29 -20.41 32.40
N VAL A 154 11.03 -19.79 31.48
CA VAL A 154 11.47 -18.39 31.61
C VAL A 154 10.27 -17.44 31.63
N PHE A 155 9.28 -17.65 30.74
CA PHE A 155 8.06 -16.83 30.71
C PHE A 155 7.21 -16.96 31.98
N ALA A 156 7.23 -18.13 32.60
CA ALA A 156 6.53 -18.41 33.85
C ALA A 156 7.33 -18.03 35.12
N GLY A 157 8.57 -17.54 34.97
CA GLY A 157 9.42 -17.09 36.07
C GLY A 157 10.18 -18.21 36.78
N TYR A 158 10.17 -19.44 36.26
CA TYR A 158 10.94 -20.58 36.77
C TYR A 158 12.38 -20.57 36.21
N TYR A 159 13.12 -19.49 36.48
CA TYR A 159 14.42 -19.24 35.87
C TYR A 159 15.48 -20.30 36.21
N LYS A 160 15.51 -20.78 37.46
CA LYS A 160 16.43 -21.86 37.88
C LYS A 160 16.15 -23.14 37.11
N ASN A 161 14.88 -23.56 37.05
CA ASN A 161 14.48 -24.75 36.31
C ASN A 161 14.81 -24.64 34.81
N ALA A 162 14.62 -23.46 34.21
CA ALA A 162 14.99 -23.22 32.82
C ALA A 162 16.50 -23.42 32.57
N LEU A 163 17.36 -22.93 33.47
CA LEU A 163 18.80 -23.14 33.38
C LEU A 163 19.18 -24.61 33.59
N ASP A 164 18.57 -25.27 34.57
CA ASP A 164 18.81 -26.69 34.85
C ASP A 164 18.44 -27.56 33.63
N ILE A 165 17.32 -27.28 32.96
CA ILE A 165 16.92 -27.95 31.71
C ILE A 165 18.00 -27.77 30.64
N TYR A 166 18.50 -26.55 30.45
CA TYR A 166 19.53 -26.29 29.43
C TYR A 166 20.84 -27.02 29.76
N LEU A 167 21.34 -26.86 30.98
CA LEU A 167 22.61 -27.42 31.41
C LEU A 167 22.59 -28.95 31.46
N ASN A 168 21.43 -29.57 31.70
CA ASN A 168 21.32 -31.02 31.75
C ASN A 168 21.03 -31.66 30.39
N ARG A 169 20.30 -30.97 29.49
CA ARG A 169 19.80 -31.58 28.24
C ARG A 169 20.42 -31.01 26.97
N LEU A 170 20.94 -29.80 27.01
CA LEU A 170 21.42 -29.05 25.83
C LEU A 170 22.79 -28.39 26.06
N ASN A 171 23.53 -28.78 27.10
CA ASN A 171 24.83 -28.17 27.38
C ASN A 171 25.81 -28.39 26.21
N GLY A 172 26.49 -27.32 25.80
CA GLY A 172 27.36 -27.31 24.62
C GLY A 172 26.62 -27.38 23.27
N VAL A 173 25.30 -27.59 23.26
CA VAL A 173 24.49 -27.60 22.04
C VAL A 173 24.09 -26.17 21.69
N LYS A 174 24.43 -25.74 20.46
CA LYS A 174 24.01 -24.43 19.95
C LYS A 174 22.49 -24.39 19.81
N PRO A 175 21.81 -23.39 20.41
CA PRO A 175 20.39 -23.17 20.22
C PRO A 175 19.96 -23.08 18.75
N VAL A 176 18.88 -23.77 18.39
CA VAL A 176 18.18 -23.64 17.09
C VAL A 176 17.51 -22.26 17.02
N LYS A 177 16.81 -21.87 18.09
CA LYS A 177 16.16 -20.57 18.18
C LYS A 177 17.12 -19.51 18.71
N THR A 178 17.35 -18.46 17.94
CA THR A 178 18.14 -17.32 18.43
C THR A 178 17.48 -16.62 19.62
N THR A 179 16.14 -16.63 19.73
CA THR A 179 15.41 -16.07 20.87
C THR A 179 15.76 -16.72 22.22
N LEU A 180 16.21 -17.97 22.19
CA LEU A 180 16.61 -18.71 23.40
C LEU A 180 17.76 -18.04 24.15
N TYR A 181 18.70 -17.42 23.43
CA TYR A 181 19.81 -16.70 24.05
C TYR A 181 19.32 -15.58 24.97
N MET A 182 18.28 -14.84 24.57
CA MET A 182 17.70 -13.80 25.42
C MET A 182 17.03 -14.41 26.66
N ALA A 183 16.34 -15.54 26.50
CA ALA A 183 15.73 -16.28 27.62
C ALA A 183 16.78 -16.80 28.61
N LEU A 184 17.89 -17.36 28.12
CA LEU A 184 19.03 -17.82 28.92
C LEU A 184 19.73 -16.67 29.65
N ILE A 185 20.01 -15.57 28.94
CA ILE A 185 20.61 -14.35 29.52
C ILE A 185 19.69 -13.78 30.60
N ARG A 186 18.38 -13.77 30.36
CA ARG A 186 17.38 -13.35 31.35
C ARG A 186 17.39 -14.26 32.58
N ALA A 187 17.38 -15.57 32.39
CA ALA A 187 17.40 -16.52 33.49
C ALA A 187 18.68 -16.39 34.33
N CYS A 188 19.85 -16.24 33.68
CA CYS A 188 21.13 -16.01 34.36
C CYS A 188 21.12 -14.70 35.18
N ALA A 189 20.56 -13.62 34.63
CA ALA A 189 20.44 -12.34 35.33
C ALA A 189 19.53 -12.42 36.57
N GLU A 190 18.52 -13.28 36.53
CA GLU A 190 17.55 -13.48 37.60
C GLU A 190 18.04 -14.44 38.70
N THR A 191 18.92 -15.37 38.35
CA THR A 191 19.51 -16.36 39.28
C THR A 191 20.91 -15.97 39.78
N GLY A 192 21.49 -14.88 39.28
CA GLY A 192 22.84 -14.42 39.66
C GLY A 192 23.98 -15.17 38.97
N GLN A 193 23.71 -15.97 37.93
CA GLN A 193 24.73 -16.74 37.21
C GLN A 193 25.42 -15.91 36.11
N TYR A 194 26.18 -14.88 36.51
CA TYR A 194 26.68 -13.86 35.58
C TYR A 194 27.75 -14.34 34.59
N ASP A 195 28.55 -15.36 34.92
CA ASP A 195 29.54 -15.89 33.96
C ASP A 195 28.86 -16.64 32.80
N LEU A 196 27.82 -17.42 33.10
CA LEU A 196 26.98 -18.05 32.07
C LEU A 196 26.26 -16.99 31.21
N MET A 197 25.79 -15.90 31.82
CA MET A 197 25.20 -14.77 31.09
C MET A 197 26.16 -14.22 30.03
N TRP A 198 27.43 -14.01 30.38
CA TRP A 198 28.45 -13.53 29.45
C TRP A 198 28.77 -14.53 28.35
N ASN A 199 28.83 -15.83 28.67
CA ASN A 199 29.04 -16.87 27.67
C ASN A 199 27.95 -16.85 26.61
N TYR A 200 26.68 -16.78 27.00
CA TYR A 200 25.57 -16.70 26.05
C TYR A 200 25.56 -15.40 25.24
N TYR A 201 25.96 -14.28 25.85
CA TYR A 201 26.11 -13.00 25.14
C TYR A 201 27.16 -13.08 24.02
N PHE A 202 28.35 -13.63 24.31
CA PHE A 202 29.39 -13.76 23.31
C PHE A 202 29.01 -14.75 22.21
N GLN A 203 28.29 -15.83 22.55
CA GLN A 203 27.74 -16.74 21.56
C GLN A 203 26.77 -16.02 20.60
N ILE A 204 25.74 -15.33 21.09
CA ILE A 204 24.80 -14.62 20.20
C ILE A 204 25.47 -13.50 19.39
N LYS A 205 26.47 -12.81 19.97
CA LYS A 205 27.25 -11.79 19.25
C LYS A 205 28.04 -12.38 18.08
N ASN A 206 28.51 -13.61 18.22
CA ASN A 206 29.30 -14.32 17.20
C ASN A 206 28.45 -15.07 16.18
N ILE A 207 27.11 -15.09 16.34
CA ILE A 207 26.23 -15.63 15.31
C ILE A 207 26.22 -14.63 14.16
N GLU A 208 26.98 -14.92 13.11
CA GLU A 208 26.82 -14.32 11.78
C GLU A 208 25.50 -14.80 11.17
N ASN A 209 24.39 -14.34 11.73
CA ASN A 209 23.13 -14.33 11.02
C ASN A 209 22.69 -12.89 10.89
N ASN A 210 22.81 -12.44 9.65
CA ASN A 210 21.89 -11.46 9.12
C ASN A 210 20.48 -12.06 9.28
N ASP A 211 19.82 -11.98 10.44
CA ASP A 211 18.35 -11.99 10.57
C ASP A 211 17.86 -10.89 11.55
N SER A 212 16.72 -10.27 11.24
CA SER A 212 16.02 -9.28 12.06
C SER A 212 15.69 -9.78 13.48
N ILE A 213 15.40 -11.09 13.62
CA ILE A 213 15.12 -11.73 14.92
C ILE A 213 16.38 -11.75 15.79
N THR A 214 17.53 -12.09 15.21
CA THR A 214 18.83 -12.10 15.88
C THR A 214 19.20 -10.69 16.34
N GLY A 215 18.99 -9.67 15.50
CA GLY A 215 19.24 -8.27 15.87
C GLY A 215 18.37 -7.80 17.06
N THR A 216 17.08 -8.13 17.05
CA THR A 216 16.15 -7.78 18.13
C THR A 216 16.51 -8.50 19.44
N THR A 217 16.90 -9.77 19.33
CA THR A 217 17.35 -10.60 20.45
C THR A 217 18.65 -10.04 21.04
N LEU A 218 19.61 -9.65 20.20
CA LEU A 218 20.87 -9.05 20.63
C LEU A 218 20.64 -7.73 21.37
N ILE A 219 19.80 -6.83 20.84
CA ILE A 219 19.47 -5.55 21.50
C ILE A 219 18.79 -5.80 22.85
N SER A 220 17.83 -6.72 22.91
CA SER A 220 17.16 -7.10 24.15
C SER A 220 18.16 -7.63 25.18
N SER A 221 19.08 -8.50 24.74
CA SER A 221 20.13 -9.07 25.60
C SER A 221 21.09 -7.98 26.11
N GLN A 222 21.48 -7.03 25.26
CA GLN A 222 22.32 -5.89 25.65
C GLN A 222 21.63 -5.02 26.71
N ILE A 223 20.32 -4.78 26.59
CA ILE A 223 19.53 -4.03 27.58
C ILE A 223 19.51 -4.76 28.94
N ILE A 224 19.34 -6.08 28.95
CA ILE A 224 19.41 -6.90 30.17
C ILE A 224 20.78 -6.73 30.84
N ILE A 225 21.86 -6.93 30.09
CA ILE A 225 23.23 -6.86 30.60
C ILE A 225 23.57 -5.45 31.10
N LEU A 226 23.22 -4.42 30.34
CA LEU A 226 23.39 -3.02 30.77
C LEU A 226 22.62 -2.72 32.06
N SER A 227 21.45 -3.35 32.26
CA SER A 227 20.66 -3.21 33.49
C SER A 227 21.32 -3.91 34.67
N VAL A 228 21.83 -5.13 34.47
CA VAL A 228 22.59 -5.91 35.47
C VAL A 228 23.86 -5.18 35.91
N TYR A 229 24.48 -4.39 35.03
CA TYR A 229 25.66 -3.56 35.36
C TYR A 229 25.33 -2.09 35.67
N GLY A 230 24.07 -1.77 35.98
CA GLY A 230 23.65 -0.44 36.45
C GLY A 230 23.84 0.72 35.45
N LYS A 231 23.93 0.45 34.14
CA LYS A 231 24.17 1.46 33.10
C LYS A 231 22.90 2.25 32.77
N LEU A 232 22.55 3.20 33.65
CA LEU A 232 21.30 3.98 33.54
C LEU A 232 21.21 4.94 32.35
N LYS A 233 22.33 5.52 31.89
CA LYS A 233 22.33 6.50 30.79
C LYS A 233 21.81 5.91 29.48
N PRO A 234 22.38 4.82 28.92
CA PRO A 234 21.87 4.22 27.69
C PRO A 234 20.42 3.74 27.82
N LEU A 235 20.03 3.20 28.98
CA LEU A 235 18.66 2.74 29.23
C LEU A 235 17.63 3.87 29.19
N LYS A 236 17.93 5.03 29.80
CA LYS A 236 17.05 6.20 29.76
C LYS A 236 16.87 6.72 28.34
N GLU A 237 17.96 6.80 27.57
CA GLU A 237 17.94 7.29 26.20
C GLU A 237 17.11 6.37 25.30
N ILE A 238 17.34 5.05 25.34
CA ILE A 238 16.59 4.09 24.50
C ILE A 238 15.12 3.95 24.94
N PHE A 239 14.83 3.91 26.24
CA PHE A 239 13.45 3.81 26.70
C PHE A 239 12.67 5.10 26.51
N GLY A 240 13.35 6.25 26.56
CA GLY A 240 12.79 7.57 26.26
C GLY A 240 12.54 7.80 24.77
N SER A 241 13.35 7.21 23.88
CA SER A 241 13.12 7.29 22.43
C SER A 241 11.95 6.43 21.95
N LEU A 242 11.55 5.43 22.72
CA LEU A 242 10.47 4.50 22.41
C LEU A 242 9.11 5.00 22.91
N LYS A 243 8.07 4.99 22.06
CA LYS A 243 6.67 5.22 22.47
C LYS A 243 6.30 4.32 23.66
N THR A 244 5.34 4.75 24.48
CA THR A 244 4.93 4.05 25.72
C THR A 244 4.62 2.57 25.51
N ASP A 245 4.01 2.20 24.38
CA ASP A 245 3.70 0.81 23.98
C ASP A 245 4.55 0.37 22.77
N HIS A 246 5.79 -0.03 23.01
CA HIS A 246 6.63 -0.64 21.97
C HIS A 246 6.50 -2.17 21.98
N PRO A 247 6.33 -2.86 20.82
CA PRO A 247 6.14 -4.32 20.79
C PRO A 247 7.27 -5.12 21.43
N VAL A 248 8.53 -4.68 21.23
CA VAL A 248 9.72 -5.36 21.78
C VAL A 248 9.95 -5.01 23.26
N PHE A 249 9.57 -3.79 23.67
CA PHE A 249 9.80 -3.30 25.03
C PHE A 249 8.52 -2.66 25.57
N PRO A 250 7.57 -3.47 26.06
CA PRO A 250 6.35 -2.96 26.65
C PRO A 250 6.67 -2.10 27.88
N LYS A 251 5.74 -1.22 28.26
CA LYS A 251 5.89 -0.33 29.43
C LYS A 251 6.36 -1.07 30.69
N ALA A 252 5.84 -2.26 30.92
CA ALA A 252 6.24 -3.12 32.04
C ALA A 252 7.73 -3.47 32.02
N ALA A 253 8.25 -3.92 30.87
CA ALA A 253 9.67 -4.26 30.71
C ALA A 253 10.58 -3.04 30.89
N LYS A 254 10.18 -1.87 30.36
CA LYS A 254 10.95 -0.62 30.53
C LYS A 254 11.08 -0.23 32.01
N LEU A 255 9.96 -0.26 32.74
CA LEU A 255 9.94 0.06 34.17
C LEU A 255 10.76 -0.97 34.97
N TYR A 256 10.59 -2.25 34.66
CA TYR A 256 11.29 -3.35 35.31
C TYR A 256 12.81 -3.18 35.19
N TRP A 257 13.34 -3.05 33.98
CA TRP A 257 14.79 -2.94 33.74
C TRP A 257 15.38 -1.61 34.23
N THR A 258 14.60 -0.53 34.20
CA THR A 258 15.02 0.75 34.77
C THR A 258 15.11 0.69 36.30
N ALA A 259 14.17 0.00 36.96
CA ALA A 259 14.19 -0.21 38.39
C ALA A 259 15.37 -1.10 38.80
N TYR A 260 15.57 -2.22 38.10
CA TYR A 260 16.71 -3.12 38.29
C TYR A 260 18.04 -2.35 38.22
N ALA A 261 18.27 -1.62 37.12
CA ALA A 261 19.49 -0.83 36.95
C ALA A 261 19.65 0.28 38.00
N SER A 262 18.54 0.82 38.51
CA SER A 262 18.57 1.84 39.57
C SER A 262 18.99 1.23 40.90
N ALA A 263 18.52 0.02 41.22
CA ALA A 263 18.90 -0.71 42.43
C ALA A 263 20.40 -1.02 42.43
N VAL A 264 20.88 -1.64 41.36
CA VAL A 264 22.30 -1.98 41.18
C VAL A 264 23.23 -0.77 41.27
N CYS A 265 22.80 0.40 40.76
CA CYS A 265 23.59 1.63 40.79
C CYS A 265 23.49 2.38 42.14
N GLY A 266 22.97 1.75 43.20
CA GLY A 266 22.85 2.31 44.55
C GLY A 266 21.70 3.31 44.75
N LYS A 267 20.80 3.45 43.77
CA LYS A 267 19.64 4.39 43.84
C LYS A 267 18.40 3.67 44.36
N LEU A 268 18.50 3.16 45.59
CA LEU A 268 17.53 2.22 46.19
C LEU A 268 16.10 2.77 46.26
N GLU A 269 15.92 3.98 46.79
CA GLU A 269 14.59 4.62 46.90
C GLU A 269 13.95 4.86 45.53
N LYS A 270 14.77 5.23 44.55
CA LYS A 270 14.30 5.39 43.17
C LYS A 270 13.85 4.04 42.59
N ALA A 271 14.60 2.97 42.83
CA ALA A 271 14.26 1.63 42.36
C ALA A 271 12.93 1.15 42.95
N LYS A 272 12.77 1.23 44.28
CA LYS A 272 11.52 0.88 44.99
C LYS A 272 10.33 1.66 44.44
N ARG A 273 10.48 2.98 44.21
CA ARG A 273 9.42 3.81 43.62
C ARG A 273 9.03 3.35 42.21
N ILE A 274 9.99 2.99 41.37
CA ILE A 274 9.71 2.50 40.00
C ILE A 274 9.05 1.12 40.04
N PHE A 275 9.47 0.22 40.93
CA PHE A 275 8.83 -1.09 41.12
C PHE A 275 7.39 -0.96 41.61
N LYS A 276 7.10 -0.09 42.58
CA LYS A 276 5.73 0.22 43.01
C LYS A 276 4.88 0.77 41.85
N LYS A 277 5.46 1.66 41.03
CA LYS A 277 4.81 2.15 39.80
C LYS A 277 4.57 1.05 38.77
N LEU A 278 5.43 0.04 38.67
CA LEU A 278 5.21 -1.11 37.80
C LEU A 278 4.03 -1.94 38.29
N LEU A 279 3.93 -2.25 39.58
CA LEU A 279 2.78 -2.97 40.14
C LEU A 279 1.46 -2.25 39.87
N SER A 280 1.43 -0.92 39.98
CA SER A 280 0.22 -0.12 39.69
C SER A 280 -0.20 -0.13 38.21
N THR A 281 0.60 -0.69 37.30
CA THR A 281 0.21 -0.86 35.89
C THR A 281 -0.52 -2.18 35.60
N GLY A 282 -0.68 -3.06 36.58
CA GLY A 282 -1.25 -4.39 36.39
C GLY A 282 -0.38 -5.28 35.49
N PRO A 283 0.89 -5.54 35.83
CA PRO A 283 1.76 -6.42 35.05
C PRO A 283 1.27 -7.88 35.13
N SER A 284 1.87 -8.78 34.34
CA SER A 284 1.52 -10.21 34.44
C SER A 284 1.77 -10.74 35.86
N PRO A 285 1.03 -11.77 36.32
CA PRO A 285 1.20 -12.35 37.65
C PRO A 285 2.65 -12.74 37.97
N VAL A 286 3.37 -13.27 36.97
CA VAL A 286 4.80 -13.62 37.07
C VAL A 286 5.67 -12.41 37.38
N VAL A 287 5.48 -11.32 36.63
CA VAL A 287 6.24 -10.07 36.86
C VAL A 287 5.83 -9.43 38.18
N ALA A 288 4.54 -9.44 38.52
CA ALA A 288 4.04 -8.91 39.79
C ALA A 288 4.69 -9.61 40.99
N LYS A 289 4.67 -10.96 40.99
CA LYS A 289 5.32 -11.78 42.02
C LYS A 289 6.79 -11.41 42.19
N ARG A 290 7.54 -11.38 41.09
CA ARG A 290 8.97 -11.09 41.13
C ARG A 290 9.29 -9.67 41.59
N VAL A 291 8.47 -8.70 41.18
CA VAL A 291 8.63 -7.30 41.59
C VAL A 291 8.35 -7.13 43.08
N THR A 292 7.37 -7.86 43.63
CA THR A 292 7.10 -7.87 45.08
C THR A 292 8.30 -8.40 45.86
N GLU A 293 8.90 -9.51 45.42
CA GLU A 293 10.15 -10.04 45.99
C GLU A 293 11.29 -8.99 45.96
N TYR A 294 11.44 -8.27 44.85
CA TYR A 294 12.46 -7.23 44.72
C TYR A 294 12.23 -5.96 45.55
N ILE A 295 10.99 -5.69 45.96
CA ILE A 295 10.73 -4.57 46.87
C ILE A 295 11.28 -4.88 48.27
N SER A 296 11.21 -6.15 48.70
CA SER A 296 11.82 -6.63 49.95
C SER A 296 13.33 -6.82 49.85
N ASP A 297 13.82 -7.38 48.74
CA ASP A 297 15.23 -7.71 48.54
C ASP A 297 15.71 -7.22 47.17
N LEU A 298 16.39 -6.06 47.15
CA LEU A 298 16.75 -5.40 45.91
C LEU A 298 17.93 -6.11 45.21
N PRO A 299 17.93 -6.19 43.86
CA PRO A 299 19.04 -6.80 43.14
C PRO A 299 20.33 -6.01 43.35
N THR A 300 21.41 -6.76 43.58
CA THR A 300 22.76 -6.24 43.83
C THR A 300 23.61 -6.29 42.56
N ALA A 301 24.70 -5.52 42.57
CA ALA A 301 25.65 -5.53 41.47
C ALA A 301 26.42 -6.86 41.40
N PRO A 302 26.70 -7.39 40.20
CA PRO A 302 27.70 -8.43 40.04
C PRO A 302 29.09 -7.90 40.41
N ASP A 303 30.04 -8.84 40.59
CA ASP A 303 31.45 -8.50 40.74
C ASP A 303 32.00 -7.66 39.58
N SER A 304 33.09 -6.94 39.87
CA SER A 304 33.75 -6.06 38.91
C SER A 304 34.11 -6.83 37.63
N PRO A 305 33.63 -6.40 36.46
CA PRO A 305 33.89 -7.10 35.22
C PRO A 305 35.39 -7.06 34.88
N ASP A 306 35.88 -8.14 34.28
CA ASP A 306 37.22 -8.19 33.69
C ASP A 306 37.39 -7.19 32.53
N LYS A 307 38.61 -7.06 32.01
CA LYS A 307 38.95 -6.11 30.95
C LYS A 307 38.10 -6.30 29.69
N ILE A 308 37.83 -7.55 29.29
CA ILE A 308 37.07 -7.89 28.07
C ILE A 308 35.60 -7.50 28.28
N LYS A 309 35.01 -7.88 29.41
CA LYS A 309 33.64 -7.54 29.80
C LYS A 309 33.44 -6.02 29.91
N LYS A 310 34.43 -5.28 30.44
CA LYS A 310 34.43 -3.80 30.49
C LYS A 310 34.37 -3.17 29.09
N ILE A 311 35.21 -3.64 28.16
CA ILE A 311 35.21 -3.16 26.77
C ILE A 311 33.86 -3.48 26.11
N ALA A 312 33.35 -4.70 26.28
CA ALA A 312 32.07 -5.11 25.74
C ALA A 312 30.91 -4.23 26.24
N LEU A 313 30.86 -3.93 27.55
CA LEU A 313 29.88 -2.99 28.12
C LEU A 313 29.96 -1.60 27.49
N LYS A 314 31.17 -1.09 27.22
CA LYS A 314 31.33 0.22 26.59
C LYS A 314 30.83 0.24 25.15
N VAL A 315 31.13 -0.81 24.39
CA VAL A 315 30.62 -0.99 23.03
C VAL A 315 29.09 -1.07 23.02
N MET A 316 28.49 -1.83 23.96
CA MET A 316 27.04 -1.91 24.12
C MET A 316 26.41 -0.56 24.46
N GLU A 317 27.03 0.22 25.34
CA GLU A 317 26.53 1.56 25.67
C GLU A 317 26.50 2.45 24.41
N LEU A 318 27.58 2.46 23.63
CA LEU A 318 27.68 3.25 22.41
C LEU A 318 26.67 2.79 21.34
N SER A 319 26.48 1.48 21.16
CA SER A 319 25.51 0.94 20.20
C SER A 319 24.06 1.32 20.57
N ILE A 320 23.68 1.17 21.84
CA ILE A 320 22.34 1.51 22.32
C ILE A 320 22.10 3.02 22.25
N LEU A 321 23.09 3.85 22.59
CA LEU A 321 22.99 5.31 22.47
C LEU A 321 22.89 5.78 21.02
N LYS A 322 23.54 5.08 20.08
CA LYS A 322 23.39 5.34 18.65
C LYS A 322 21.97 5.01 18.18
N LEU A 323 21.47 3.82 18.53
CA LEU A 323 20.09 3.40 18.21
C LEU A 323 19.03 4.35 18.78
N ALA A 324 19.21 4.82 20.01
CA ALA A 324 18.30 5.79 20.64
C ALA A 324 18.25 7.12 19.87
N ARG A 325 19.42 7.63 19.44
CA ARG A 325 19.54 8.89 18.67
C ARG A 325 18.94 8.78 17.28
N GLU A 326 19.16 7.65 16.60
CA GLU A 326 18.61 7.35 15.28
C GLU A 326 17.09 7.11 15.31
N GLY A 327 16.51 6.90 16.50
CA GLY A 327 15.07 6.77 16.68
C GLY A 327 14.58 5.34 16.48
N PHE A 328 15.24 4.36 17.10
CA PHE A 328 14.77 2.98 17.19
C PHE A 328 13.28 2.93 17.54
N GLY A 329 12.46 2.35 16.66
CA GLY A 329 11.00 2.21 16.86
C GLY A 329 10.16 3.48 16.74
N ARG A 330 10.67 4.58 16.14
CA ARG A 330 9.83 5.76 15.84
C ARG A 330 8.78 5.43 14.79
N ASN A 331 7.54 5.21 15.25
CA ASN A 331 6.35 5.27 14.40
C ASN A 331 6.11 6.73 13.98
N LEU A 332 6.78 7.18 12.92
CA LEU A 332 6.42 8.39 12.19
C LEU A 332 4.99 8.19 11.68
N VAL A 333 4.09 9.09 12.06
CA VAL A 333 2.76 9.11 11.48
C VAL A 333 2.95 9.54 10.02
N PRO A 334 2.51 8.72 9.05
CA PRO A 334 2.77 8.90 7.63
C PRO A 334 1.84 9.99 7.06
N TRP A 335 2.03 11.23 7.52
CA TRP A 335 1.13 12.34 7.24
C TRP A 335 1.02 12.64 5.75
N ALA A 336 2.10 12.56 4.97
CA ALA A 336 2.04 12.79 3.53
C ALA A 336 1.22 11.71 2.81
N THR A 337 1.43 10.44 3.17
CA THR A 337 0.63 9.33 2.64
C THR A 337 -0.84 9.47 3.03
N ILE A 338 -1.13 9.79 4.30
CA ILE A 338 -2.51 10.00 4.79
C ILE A 338 -3.17 11.18 4.06
N SER A 339 -2.48 12.31 3.94
CA SER A 339 -2.99 13.49 3.23
C SER A 339 -3.24 13.20 1.76
N PHE A 340 -2.35 12.48 1.09
CA PHE A 340 -2.53 12.07 -0.30
C PHE A 340 -3.78 11.22 -0.48
N ILE A 341 -3.96 10.19 0.37
CA ILE A 341 -5.14 9.32 0.33
C ILE A 341 -6.41 10.13 0.64
N ALA A 342 -6.38 10.99 1.65
CA ALA A 342 -7.52 11.80 2.05
C ALA A 342 -7.96 12.76 0.94
N ILE A 343 -7.02 13.52 0.35
CA ILE A 343 -7.30 14.46 -0.74
C ILE A 343 -7.85 13.70 -1.96
N THR A 344 -7.20 12.60 -2.35
CA THR A 344 -7.67 11.77 -3.47
C THR A 344 -9.07 11.23 -3.22
N SER A 345 -9.36 10.79 -1.99
CA SER A 345 -10.68 10.29 -1.61
C SER A 345 -11.75 11.39 -1.68
N ILE A 346 -11.45 12.60 -1.22
CA ILE A 346 -12.35 13.76 -1.31
C ILE A 346 -12.64 14.09 -2.78
N VAL A 347 -11.60 14.15 -3.62
CA VAL A 347 -11.74 14.40 -5.06
C VAL A 347 -12.56 13.29 -5.72
N PHE A 348 -12.30 12.02 -5.37
CA PHE A 348 -13.04 10.86 -5.87
C PHE A 348 -14.53 10.91 -5.51
N LEU A 349 -14.86 11.29 -4.28
CA LEU A 349 -16.26 11.46 -3.85
C LEU A 349 -16.92 12.63 -4.59
N TYR A 350 -16.21 13.73 -4.78
CA TYR A 350 -16.72 14.89 -5.51
C TYR A 350 -17.01 14.57 -6.99
N GLN A 351 -16.08 13.93 -7.71
CA GLN A 351 -16.32 13.50 -9.10
C GLN A 351 -17.49 12.52 -9.22
N SER A 352 -17.69 11.66 -8.20
CA SER A 352 -18.76 10.65 -8.18
C SER A 352 -20.12 11.28 -7.95
N TRP A 353 -20.17 12.34 -7.14
CA TRP A 353 -21.38 13.12 -6.92
C TRP A 353 -21.79 13.93 -8.16
N ARG A 354 -20.82 14.43 -8.95
CA ARG A 354 -21.08 15.31 -10.10
C ARG A 354 -21.54 14.59 -11.35
N GLY A 355 -21.27 13.30 -11.49
CA GLY A 355 -21.69 12.51 -12.64
C GLY A 355 -21.05 11.12 -12.70
N ASN A 356 -21.21 10.45 -13.84
CA ASN A 356 -20.59 9.15 -14.05
C ASN A 356 -19.06 9.28 -14.05
N ILE A 357 -18.39 8.52 -13.18
CA ILE A 357 -16.92 8.55 -13.00
C ILE A 357 -16.12 7.97 -14.17
N THR A 358 -16.77 7.30 -15.12
CA THR A 358 -16.12 6.83 -16.36
C THR A 358 -16.46 7.72 -17.56
N ASP A 359 -17.30 8.74 -17.38
CA ASP A 359 -17.67 9.64 -18.47
C ASP A 359 -16.55 10.66 -18.75
N PHE A 360 -16.24 10.84 -20.04
CA PHE A 360 -15.18 11.73 -20.50
C PHE A 360 -15.43 13.17 -20.07
N ALA A 361 -16.66 13.68 -20.21
CA ALA A 361 -16.98 15.08 -19.90
C ALA A 361 -16.84 15.36 -18.40
N ASN A 362 -17.27 14.41 -17.56
CA ASN A 362 -17.06 14.48 -16.12
C ASN A 362 -15.55 14.52 -15.80
N LEU A 363 -14.75 13.59 -16.30
CA LEU A 363 -13.30 13.57 -16.04
C LEU A 363 -12.59 14.84 -16.54
N TYR A 364 -12.90 15.29 -17.76
CA TYR A 364 -12.29 16.47 -18.37
C TYR A 364 -12.56 17.75 -17.56
N SER A 365 -13.82 17.96 -17.16
CA SER A 365 -14.23 19.16 -16.41
C SER A 365 -13.64 19.24 -15.01
N HIS A 366 -13.27 18.10 -14.43
CA HIS A 366 -12.64 18.01 -13.11
C HIS A 366 -11.10 18.06 -13.16
N GLY A 367 -10.51 18.23 -14.35
CA GLY A 367 -9.06 18.44 -14.48
C GLY A 367 -8.27 17.20 -14.87
N ALA A 368 -8.87 16.24 -15.57
CA ALA A 368 -8.14 15.14 -16.14
C ALA A 368 -7.04 15.61 -17.09
N ASN A 369 -6.01 14.78 -17.25
CA ASN A 369 -4.88 15.04 -18.13
C ASN A 369 -5.35 14.88 -19.57
N PHE A 370 -5.83 15.97 -20.14
CA PHE A 370 -6.15 16.06 -21.55
C PHE A 370 -4.89 16.45 -22.29
N ARG A 371 -4.23 15.42 -22.83
CA ARG A 371 -2.80 15.41 -23.13
C ARG A 371 -2.37 16.55 -24.08
N HIS A 372 -3.18 16.85 -25.10
CA HIS A 372 -2.95 17.97 -26.01
C HIS A 372 -2.93 19.35 -25.33
N LEU A 373 -3.80 19.58 -24.33
CA LEU A 373 -3.87 20.84 -23.60
C LEU A 373 -2.78 20.97 -22.53
N THR A 374 -2.31 19.83 -22.00
CA THR A 374 -1.32 19.81 -20.92
C THR A 374 0.02 20.42 -21.34
N PHE A 375 0.47 20.24 -22.58
CA PHE A 375 1.71 20.86 -23.07
C PHE A 375 1.53 22.25 -23.69
N THR A 376 0.29 22.75 -23.80
CA THR A 376 0.01 23.99 -24.52
C THR A 376 -0.60 25.05 -23.61
N VAL A 377 -1.82 24.82 -23.12
CA VAL A 377 -2.65 25.87 -22.51
C VAL A 377 -2.96 25.61 -21.04
N GLU A 378 -2.96 24.35 -20.60
CA GLU A 378 -3.46 23.92 -19.28
C GLU A 378 -2.51 22.92 -18.58
N PRO A 379 -1.25 23.30 -18.28
CA PRO A 379 -0.25 22.39 -17.71
C PRO A 379 -0.59 21.92 -16.28
N TRP A 380 -1.46 22.63 -15.56
CA TRP A 380 -1.99 22.19 -14.26
C TRP A 380 -2.71 20.84 -14.33
N ARG A 381 -3.19 20.43 -15.51
CA ARG A 381 -3.83 19.11 -15.73
C ARG A 381 -2.89 17.94 -15.47
N ALA A 382 -1.57 18.13 -15.62
CA ALA A 382 -0.59 17.12 -15.25
C ALA A 382 -0.61 16.81 -13.75
N PHE A 383 -0.95 17.80 -12.92
CA PHE A 383 -1.03 17.67 -11.47
C PHE A 383 -2.41 17.21 -11.00
N THR A 384 -3.49 17.85 -11.47
CA THR A 384 -4.85 17.54 -10.99
C THR A 384 -5.33 16.15 -11.36
N SER A 385 -4.89 15.62 -12.51
CA SER A 385 -5.24 14.28 -12.98
C SER A 385 -4.80 13.14 -12.05
N VAL A 386 -3.76 13.38 -11.22
CA VAL A 386 -3.24 12.43 -10.23
C VAL A 386 -4.30 12.08 -9.17
N PHE A 387 -5.23 13.00 -8.89
CA PHE A 387 -6.26 12.81 -7.87
C PHE A 387 -7.58 12.25 -8.41
N LEU A 388 -7.78 12.26 -9.72
CA LEU A 388 -8.99 11.75 -10.38
C LEU A 388 -8.86 10.26 -10.68
N HIS A 389 -9.99 9.54 -10.75
CA HIS A 389 -9.97 8.12 -11.07
C HIS A 389 -11.16 7.70 -11.93
N ALA A 390 -10.90 6.90 -12.97
CA ALA A 390 -11.95 6.24 -13.74
C ALA A 390 -12.29 4.89 -13.10
N GLY A 391 -13.40 4.84 -12.35
CA GLY A 391 -13.89 3.62 -11.72
C GLY A 391 -13.39 3.38 -10.28
N PHE A 392 -14.22 2.72 -9.47
CA PHE A 392 -13.96 2.47 -8.06
C PHE A 392 -12.76 1.54 -7.81
N LEU A 393 -12.63 0.44 -8.57
CA LEU A 393 -11.52 -0.50 -8.37
C LEU A 393 -10.16 0.14 -8.62
N HIS A 394 -10.07 0.96 -9.68
CA HIS A 394 -8.84 1.70 -9.99
C HIS A 394 -8.45 2.65 -8.84
N PHE A 395 -9.43 3.37 -8.27
CA PHE A 395 -9.22 4.18 -7.07
C PHE A 395 -8.77 3.33 -5.87
N PHE A 396 -9.50 2.26 -5.55
CA PHE A 396 -9.24 1.43 -4.39
C PHE A 396 -7.84 0.81 -4.41
N LEU A 397 -7.43 0.22 -5.54
CA LEU A 397 -6.11 -0.41 -5.68
C LEU A 397 -4.97 0.60 -5.54
N ASN A 398 -5.11 1.80 -6.12
CA ASN A 398 -4.11 2.86 -5.94
C ASN A 398 -3.97 3.28 -4.48
N MET A 399 -5.09 3.47 -3.77
CA MET A 399 -5.06 3.87 -2.35
C MET A 399 -4.49 2.75 -1.47
N LEU A 400 -4.78 1.48 -1.79
CA LEU A 400 -4.24 0.33 -1.09
C LEU A 400 -2.72 0.27 -1.20
N ILE A 401 -2.17 0.38 -2.42
CA ILE A 401 -0.72 0.35 -2.65
C ILE A 401 -0.06 1.59 -2.04
N ALA A 402 -0.64 2.79 -2.22
CA ALA A 402 -0.16 4.01 -1.62
C ALA A 402 -0.06 3.89 -0.09
N TRP A 403 -1.05 3.29 0.57
CA TRP A 403 -1.04 3.07 2.02
C TRP A 403 0.05 2.10 2.48
N PHE A 404 0.21 0.96 1.80
CA PHE A 404 1.21 -0.03 2.24
C PHE A 404 2.63 0.44 1.94
N MET A 405 2.89 0.91 0.72
CA MET A 405 4.23 1.34 0.32
C MET A 405 4.58 2.69 0.91
N GLY A 406 3.65 3.65 0.89
CA GLY A 406 3.86 5.00 1.39
C GLY A 406 4.26 5.03 2.86
N ARG A 407 3.66 4.17 3.70
CA ARG A 407 4.06 4.04 5.11
C ARG A 407 5.50 3.58 5.31
N ILE A 408 5.95 2.64 4.48
CA ILE A 408 7.30 2.09 4.58
C ILE A 408 8.31 3.14 4.10
N THR A 409 8.04 3.79 2.97
CA THR A 409 8.94 4.78 2.39
C THR A 409 8.97 6.09 3.18
N GLU A 410 7.83 6.55 3.71
CA GLU A 410 7.74 7.79 4.47
C GLU A 410 8.51 7.74 5.80
N VAL A 411 8.65 6.55 6.41
CA VAL A 411 9.53 6.37 7.57
C VAL A 411 10.99 6.65 7.20
N HIS A 412 11.41 6.33 5.97
CA HIS A 412 12.77 6.53 5.49
C HIS A 412 13.03 7.98 5.05
N TYR A 413 12.14 8.55 4.23
CA TYR A 413 12.34 9.89 3.65
C TYR A 413 11.74 11.02 4.51
N GLY A 414 10.97 10.69 5.54
CA GLY A 414 10.17 11.63 6.32
C GLY A 414 8.99 12.21 5.51
N ASN A 415 8.07 12.87 6.20
CA ASN A 415 6.81 13.33 5.60
C ASN A 415 7.02 14.30 4.43
N LEU A 416 7.98 15.23 4.54
CA LEU A 416 8.21 16.22 3.49
C LEU A 416 8.94 15.63 2.27
N GLY A 417 9.90 14.71 2.51
CA GLY A 417 10.54 13.96 1.42
C GLY A 417 9.52 13.10 0.68
N MET A 418 8.63 12.43 1.43
CA MET A 418 7.54 11.65 0.86
C MET A 418 6.56 12.50 0.05
N ALA A 419 6.14 13.67 0.56
CA ALA A 419 5.26 14.57 -0.17
C ALA A 419 5.89 15.01 -1.51
N ALA A 420 7.18 15.34 -1.51
CA ALA A 420 7.91 15.68 -2.73
C ALA A 420 7.97 14.51 -3.72
N ILE A 421 8.25 13.29 -3.23
CA ILE A 421 8.24 12.08 -4.06
C ILE A 421 6.88 11.88 -4.73
N ILE A 422 5.76 11.97 -3.97
CA ILE A 422 4.40 11.80 -4.50
C ILE A 422 4.09 12.83 -5.58
N VAL A 423 4.38 14.11 -5.32
CA VAL A 423 4.07 15.21 -6.26
C VAL A 423 4.92 15.11 -7.52
N ILE A 424 6.24 14.94 -7.37
CA ILE A 424 7.17 14.88 -8.52
C ILE A 424 6.82 13.67 -9.38
N SER A 425 6.61 12.49 -8.80
CA SER A 425 6.28 11.29 -9.57
C SER A 425 4.91 11.36 -10.26
N GLY A 426 3.91 11.95 -9.62
CA GLY A 426 2.62 12.20 -10.27
C GLY A 426 2.76 13.09 -11.51
N ILE A 427 3.49 14.20 -11.39
CA ILE A 427 3.71 15.14 -12.49
C ILE A 427 4.57 14.52 -13.59
N THR A 428 5.69 13.87 -13.26
CA THR A 428 6.56 13.23 -14.27
C THR A 428 5.84 12.10 -14.98
N GLY A 429 5.02 11.31 -14.26
CA GLY A 429 4.14 10.31 -14.87
C GLY A 429 3.19 10.94 -15.88
N SER A 430 2.49 12.00 -15.51
CA SER A 430 1.60 12.72 -16.42
C SER A 430 2.32 13.30 -17.64
N ILE A 431 3.52 13.86 -17.46
CA ILE A 431 4.33 14.42 -18.56
C ILE A 431 4.77 13.31 -19.53
N VAL A 432 5.31 12.20 -19.01
CA VAL A 432 5.78 11.08 -19.84
C VAL A 432 4.60 10.43 -20.58
N SER A 433 3.45 10.26 -19.91
CA SER A 433 2.20 9.83 -20.54
C SER A 433 1.81 10.74 -21.71
N THR A 434 1.78 12.05 -21.48
CA THR A 434 1.45 13.04 -22.52
C THR A 434 2.43 12.98 -23.69
N PHE A 435 3.72 12.77 -23.42
CA PHE A 435 4.75 12.71 -24.45
C PHE A 435 4.60 11.47 -25.36
N PHE A 436 4.37 10.29 -24.78
CA PHE A 436 4.26 9.04 -25.54
C PHE A 436 2.87 8.75 -26.10
N SER A 437 1.84 9.47 -25.63
CA SER A 437 0.46 9.30 -26.09
C SER A 437 -0.24 10.65 -26.17
N PRO A 438 0.09 11.54 -27.11
CA PRO A 438 -0.36 12.94 -27.10
C PRO A 438 -1.88 13.13 -27.21
N HIS A 439 -2.63 12.08 -27.53
CA HIS A 439 -4.08 12.10 -27.66
C HIS A 439 -4.79 11.38 -26.51
N GLY A 440 -5.99 11.82 -26.19
CA GLY A 440 -6.85 11.21 -25.17
C GLY A 440 -6.75 11.83 -23.79
N ILE A 441 -7.44 11.19 -22.85
CA ILE A 441 -7.59 11.61 -21.45
C ILE A 441 -6.95 10.58 -20.53
N ALA A 442 -6.20 11.05 -19.54
CA ALA A 442 -5.63 10.21 -18.49
C ALA A 442 -6.02 10.72 -17.10
N VAL A 443 -6.29 9.79 -16.20
CA VAL A 443 -6.58 10.02 -14.79
C VAL A 443 -6.02 8.88 -13.96
N GLY A 444 -5.58 9.17 -12.74
CA GLY A 444 -5.21 8.15 -11.77
C GLY A 444 -3.98 8.53 -10.97
N ALA A 445 -3.96 8.08 -9.72
CA ALA A 445 -2.81 8.20 -8.82
C ALA A 445 -1.63 7.29 -9.21
N SER A 446 -1.75 6.46 -10.24
CA SER A 446 -0.82 5.36 -10.50
C SER A 446 0.60 5.82 -10.81
N GLY A 447 0.80 6.95 -11.50
CA GLY A 447 2.13 7.56 -11.67
C GLY A 447 2.78 7.89 -10.33
N ALA A 448 2.03 8.47 -9.40
CA ALA A 448 2.51 8.74 -8.05
C ALA A 448 2.80 7.45 -7.27
N VAL A 449 1.93 6.45 -7.37
CA VAL A 449 2.10 5.13 -6.72
C VAL A 449 3.36 4.41 -7.24
N PHE A 450 3.60 4.41 -8.55
CA PHE A 450 4.83 3.86 -9.12
C PHE A 450 6.06 4.66 -8.68
N GLY A 451 5.94 5.97 -8.47
CA GLY A 451 6.99 6.77 -7.85
C GLY A 451 7.31 6.37 -6.42
N ILE A 452 6.30 6.06 -5.61
CA ILE A 452 6.48 5.52 -4.26
C ILE A 452 7.23 4.17 -4.33
N ILE A 453 6.86 3.29 -5.27
CA ILE A 453 7.56 2.02 -5.49
C ILE A 453 9.02 2.27 -5.92
N GLY A 454 9.27 3.22 -6.82
CA GLY A 454 10.61 3.63 -7.23
C GLY A 454 11.45 4.16 -6.07
N ALA A 455 10.84 4.95 -5.19
CA ALA A 455 11.47 5.40 -3.95
C ALA A 455 11.78 4.26 -2.97
N ALA A 456 10.90 3.25 -2.88
CA ALA A 456 11.12 2.05 -2.08
C ALA A 456 12.30 1.22 -2.62
N ILE A 457 12.39 1.03 -3.93
CA ILE A 457 13.52 0.34 -4.57
C ILE A 457 14.81 1.13 -4.33
N THR A 458 14.77 2.45 -4.57
CA THR A 458 15.92 3.35 -4.37
C THR A 458 16.47 3.24 -2.96
N MET A 459 15.62 3.22 -1.93
CA MET A 459 16.13 3.12 -0.55
C MET A 459 16.83 1.80 -0.24
N LEU A 460 16.37 0.71 -0.86
CA LEU A 460 16.92 -0.61 -0.68
C LEU A 460 18.22 -0.81 -1.47
N VAL A 461 18.36 -0.15 -2.63
CA VAL A 461 19.54 -0.26 -3.49
C VAL A 461 20.65 0.72 -3.08
N VAL A 462 20.31 1.99 -2.83
CA VAL A 462 21.29 3.05 -2.54
C VAL A 462 21.78 2.96 -1.09
N TRP A 463 20.88 2.91 -0.11
CA TRP A 463 21.25 2.78 1.31
C TRP A 463 21.29 1.33 1.77
N LYS A 464 21.84 0.45 0.94
CA LYS A 464 21.85 -1.00 1.13
C LYS A 464 22.39 -1.47 2.49
N ASN A 465 23.28 -0.68 3.11
CA ASN A 465 23.93 -0.95 4.39
C ASN A 465 23.07 -0.56 5.60
N ARG A 466 22.03 0.26 5.41
CA ARG A 466 21.03 0.59 6.44
C ARG A 466 19.98 -0.50 6.58
N TRP A 467 19.93 -1.41 5.60
CA TRP A 467 18.99 -2.50 5.56
C TRP A 467 19.68 -3.82 5.77
N HIS A 468 18.96 -4.65 6.50
CA HIS A 468 19.30 -6.02 6.68
C HIS A 468 19.33 -6.78 5.33
N PRO A 469 20.40 -7.52 4.97
CA PRO A 469 20.57 -8.09 3.63
C PRO A 469 19.46 -9.02 3.15
N GLN A 470 18.92 -9.88 4.03
CA GLN A 470 17.88 -10.84 3.66
C GLN A 470 16.52 -10.17 3.54
N LEU A 471 16.16 -9.30 4.50
CA LEU A 471 14.92 -8.52 4.45
C LEU A 471 14.91 -7.63 3.20
N ARG A 472 16.04 -6.96 2.91
CA ARG A 472 16.25 -6.16 1.71
C ARG A 472 16.02 -6.98 0.45
N ARG A 473 16.62 -8.16 0.34
CA ARG A 473 16.45 -9.07 -0.81
C ARG A 473 14.99 -9.50 -0.96
N ARG A 474 14.33 -9.92 0.12
CA ARG A 474 12.91 -10.32 0.10
C ARG A 474 12.02 -9.17 -0.38
N MET A 475 12.21 -7.97 0.16
CA MET A 475 11.44 -6.78 -0.23
C MET A 475 11.71 -6.38 -1.69
N LEU A 476 12.98 -6.37 -2.13
CA LEU A 476 13.33 -6.09 -3.52
C LEU A 476 12.68 -7.09 -4.48
N ASN A 477 12.75 -8.40 -4.18
CA ASN A 477 12.12 -9.42 -5.01
C ASN A 477 10.60 -9.21 -5.13
N LEU A 478 9.93 -8.87 -4.03
CA LEU A 478 8.49 -8.58 -4.03
C LEU A 478 8.15 -7.34 -4.87
N LEU A 479 8.93 -6.25 -4.73
CA LEU A 479 8.72 -5.01 -5.49
C LEU A 479 8.97 -5.21 -6.99
N LEU A 480 10.03 -5.95 -7.35
CA LEU A 480 10.34 -6.29 -8.74
C LEU A 480 9.27 -7.19 -9.35
N PHE A 481 8.81 -8.20 -8.61
CA PHE A 481 7.72 -9.06 -9.04
C PHE A 481 6.44 -8.26 -9.30
N MET A 482 6.05 -7.37 -8.36
CA MET A 482 4.89 -6.49 -8.54
C MET A 482 5.04 -5.60 -9.78
N LEU A 483 6.23 -5.06 -10.03
CA LEU A 483 6.49 -4.20 -11.18
C LEU A 483 6.33 -4.97 -12.51
N VAL A 484 6.90 -6.18 -12.60
CA VAL A 484 6.77 -7.05 -13.78
C VAL A 484 5.31 -7.40 -14.04
N VAL A 485 4.58 -7.83 -13.02
CA VAL A 485 3.15 -8.18 -13.15
C VAL A 485 2.32 -6.99 -13.62
N ASN A 486 2.55 -5.79 -13.07
CA ASN A 486 1.80 -4.61 -13.47
C ASN A 486 2.13 -4.15 -14.90
N VAL A 487 3.38 -4.29 -15.35
CA VAL A 487 3.75 -3.97 -16.74
C VAL A 487 3.09 -4.94 -17.71
N ILE A 488 3.14 -6.26 -17.43
CA ILE A 488 2.46 -7.28 -18.24
C ILE A 488 0.96 -6.99 -18.30
N PHE A 489 0.35 -6.72 -17.16
CA PHE A 489 -1.06 -6.36 -17.08
C PHE A 489 -1.37 -5.10 -17.89
N GLY A 490 -0.51 -4.09 -17.83
CA GLY A 490 -0.67 -2.85 -18.60
C GLY A 490 -0.49 -3.01 -20.11
N ILE A 491 0.29 -3.99 -20.55
CA ILE A 491 0.36 -4.38 -21.98
C ILE A 491 -0.96 -5.04 -22.42
N MET A 492 -1.57 -5.84 -21.55
CA MET A 492 -2.80 -6.59 -21.86
C MET A 492 -4.08 -5.75 -21.76
N ALA A 493 -4.09 -4.72 -20.90
CA ALA A 493 -5.28 -3.91 -20.62
C ALA A 493 -5.16 -2.50 -21.23
N LYS A 494 -5.94 -2.22 -22.29
CA LYS A 494 -5.97 -0.92 -23.01
C LYS A 494 -6.30 0.31 -22.14
N MET A 495 -6.82 0.12 -20.93
CA MET A 495 -7.11 1.22 -19.98
C MET A 495 -5.92 1.58 -19.07
N VAL A 496 -4.78 0.90 -19.19
CA VAL A 496 -3.60 1.12 -18.35
C VAL A 496 -2.56 1.94 -19.08
N ASP A 497 -2.04 2.97 -18.40
CA ASP A 497 -1.05 3.90 -18.95
C ASP A 497 0.37 3.52 -18.50
N ASN A 498 1.05 2.66 -19.27
CA ASN A 498 2.41 2.24 -18.96
C ASN A 498 3.43 3.38 -19.02
N ALA A 499 3.21 4.39 -19.86
CA ALA A 499 4.09 5.56 -19.94
C ALA A 499 4.00 6.38 -18.65
N ALA A 500 2.80 6.56 -18.09
CA ALA A 500 2.62 7.18 -16.78
C ALA A 500 3.34 6.40 -15.66
N HIS A 501 3.26 5.07 -15.68
CA HIS A 501 3.92 4.21 -14.68
C HIS A 501 5.44 4.32 -14.74
N ILE A 502 6.03 4.25 -15.93
CA ILE A 502 7.48 4.37 -16.12
C ILE A 502 7.96 5.77 -15.74
N GLY A 503 7.27 6.82 -16.19
CA GLY A 503 7.60 8.21 -15.85
C GLY A 503 7.48 8.50 -14.36
N GLY A 504 6.48 7.91 -13.69
CA GLY A 504 6.30 7.97 -12.26
C GLY A 504 7.42 7.27 -11.49
N LEU A 505 7.78 6.05 -11.89
CA LEU A 505 8.88 5.26 -11.32
C LEU A 505 10.21 6.03 -11.42
N MET A 506 10.53 6.58 -12.59
CA MET A 506 11.75 7.35 -12.82
C MET A 506 11.79 8.63 -11.98
N GLY A 507 10.72 9.43 -12.03
CA GLY A 507 10.64 10.69 -11.27
C GLY A 507 10.68 10.46 -9.76
N GLY A 508 9.99 9.44 -9.26
CA GLY A 508 10.00 9.05 -7.85
C GLY A 508 11.37 8.54 -7.40
N SER A 509 12.06 7.75 -8.22
CA SER A 509 13.42 7.26 -7.92
C SER A 509 14.44 8.41 -7.89
N ALA A 510 14.37 9.33 -8.85
CA ALA A 510 15.22 10.51 -8.87
C ALA A 510 14.98 11.41 -7.65
N ALA A 511 13.70 11.71 -7.34
CA ALA A 511 13.33 12.45 -6.14
C ALA A 511 13.82 11.75 -4.86
N ALA A 512 13.73 10.43 -4.80
CA ALA A 512 14.20 9.64 -3.68
C ALA A 512 15.72 9.71 -3.47
N VAL A 513 16.53 9.65 -4.54
CA VAL A 513 17.99 9.84 -4.44
C VAL A 513 18.31 11.22 -3.85
N ILE A 514 17.66 12.28 -4.37
CA ILE A 514 17.85 13.65 -3.89
C ILE A 514 17.46 13.79 -2.42
N MET A 515 16.31 13.24 -2.03
CA MET A 515 15.79 13.36 -0.66
C MET A 515 16.57 12.49 0.34
N GLY A 516 17.06 11.32 -0.07
CA GLY A 516 17.74 10.38 0.83
C GLY A 516 19.25 10.58 0.95
N ALA A 517 19.93 11.19 -0.03
CA ALA A 517 21.39 11.36 0.04
C ALA A 517 21.84 12.44 1.05
N TRP A 518 20.91 13.19 1.66
CA TRP A 518 21.20 14.44 2.37
C TRP A 518 20.73 14.40 3.83
N ASP A 519 20.79 13.21 4.43
CA ASP A 519 20.41 12.88 5.81
C ASP A 519 21.29 13.59 6.87
N ASP A 520 22.44 14.16 6.48
CA ASP A 520 23.42 14.74 7.42
C ASP A 520 23.39 16.29 7.54
N GLN A 521 22.76 17.01 6.61
CA GLN A 521 22.87 18.49 6.54
C GLN A 521 21.56 19.20 6.97
N ARG A 522 21.53 19.76 8.19
CA ARG A 522 20.35 20.43 8.80
C ARG A 522 19.86 21.67 8.02
N LEU A 523 20.76 22.41 7.39
CA LEU A 523 20.46 23.67 6.69
C LEU A 523 19.76 23.41 5.35
N PHE A 524 20.25 22.43 4.58
CA PHE A 524 19.69 22.06 3.30
C PHE A 524 18.26 21.52 3.41
N ARG A 525 17.96 20.77 4.47
CA ARG A 525 16.58 20.36 4.79
C ARG A 525 15.64 21.54 4.98
N LYS A 526 16.08 22.69 5.51
CA LYS A 526 15.22 23.88 5.64
C LYS A 526 14.94 24.51 4.28
N ILE A 527 15.96 24.58 3.42
CA ILE A 527 15.87 25.16 2.07
C ILE A 527 14.98 24.32 1.17
N LEU A 528 15.16 23.00 1.12
CA LEU A 528 14.29 22.11 0.35
C LEU A 528 12.84 22.12 0.85
N ARG A 529 12.61 22.25 2.15
CA ARG A 529 11.26 22.42 2.70
C ARG A 529 10.63 23.72 2.23
N PHE A 530 11.40 24.81 2.22
CA PHE A 530 10.94 26.09 1.71
C PHE A 530 10.60 26.01 0.22
N VAL A 531 11.51 25.48 -0.60
CA VAL A 531 11.31 25.31 -2.05
C VAL A 531 10.16 24.35 -2.35
N GLY A 532 10.06 23.21 -1.66
CA GLY A 532 8.95 22.26 -1.82
C GLY A 532 7.60 22.87 -1.44
N VAL A 533 7.52 23.65 -0.36
CA VAL A 533 6.32 24.40 0.01
C VAL A 533 5.96 25.42 -1.08
N LEU A 534 6.94 26.13 -1.64
CA LEU A 534 6.70 27.06 -2.76
C LEU A 534 6.19 26.35 -4.01
N ILE A 535 6.75 25.19 -4.37
CA ILE A 535 6.28 24.39 -5.52
C ILE A 535 4.84 23.91 -5.29
N ILE A 536 4.50 23.47 -4.08
CA ILE A 536 3.14 23.04 -3.73
C ILE A 536 2.17 24.23 -3.78
N ILE A 537 2.51 25.36 -3.15
CA ILE A 537 1.69 26.58 -3.17
C ILE A 537 1.49 27.05 -4.61
N PHE A 538 2.55 27.07 -5.42
CA PHE A 538 2.47 27.46 -6.82
C PHE A 538 1.57 26.51 -7.61
N SER A 539 1.73 25.19 -7.43
CA SER A 539 0.91 24.18 -8.10
C SER A 539 -0.58 24.30 -7.71
N ILE A 540 -0.87 24.55 -6.44
CA ILE A 540 -2.24 24.75 -5.93
C ILE A 540 -2.82 26.06 -6.50
N ALA A 541 -2.10 27.17 -6.37
CA ALA A 541 -2.55 28.48 -6.86
C ALA A 541 -2.80 28.45 -8.38
N TYR A 542 -1.92 27.79 -9.12
CA TYR A 542 -2.03 27.65 -10.57
C TYR A 542 -3.16 26.69 -10.98
N SER A 543 -3.43 25.64 -10.20
CA SER A 543 -4.59 24.76 -10.41
C SER A 543 -5.91 25.50 -10.14
N ILE A 544 -5.97 26.33 -9.08
CA ILE A 544 -7.12 27.19 -8.79
C ILE A 544 -7.33 28.20 -9.93
N TYR A 545 -6.26 28.83 -10.41
CA TYR A 545 -6.30 29.72 -11.57
C TYR A 545 -6.87 29.01 -12.81
N GLY A 546 -6.43 27.78 -13.09
CA GLY A 546 -6.96 26.94 -14.17
C GLY A 546 -8.46 26.68 -14.04
N LEU A 547 -8.92 26.29 -12.85
CA LEU A 547 -10.35 26.06 -12.56
C LEU A 547 -11.19 27.33 -12.77
N VAL A 548 -10.71 28.49 -12.30
CA VAL A 548 -11.40 29.78 -12.50
C VAL A 548 -11.46 30.14 -13.99
N ARG A 549 -10.39 29.89 -14.75
CA ARG A 549 -10.35 30.19 -16.19
C ARG A 549 -11.31 29.32 -16.99
N ILE A 550 -11.43 28.03 -16.64
CA ILE A 550 -12.44 27.12 -17.21
C ILE A 550 -13.84 27.63 -16.88
N SER A 551 -14.12 27.97 -15.61
CA SER A 551 -15.46 28.41 -15.20
C SER A 551 -15.90 29.71 -15.89
N HIS A 552 -14.95 30.57 -16.27
CA HIS A 552 -15.20 31.83 -16.96
C HIS A 552 -15.04 31.74 -18.49
N GLY A 553 -14.71 30.57 -19.05
CA GLY A 553 -14.70 30.36 -20.50
C GLY A 553 -13.61 31.09 -21.28
N LYS A 554 -12.52 31.51 -20.64
CA LYS A 554 -11.47 32.39 -21.22
C LYS A 554 -10.30 31.65 -21.89
N GLY A 555 -10.34 30.33 -22.03
CA GLY A 555 -9.33 29.56 -22.76
C GLY A 555 -9.72 29.38 -24.24
N ARG A 556 -8.78 29.00 -25.11
CA ARG A 556 -9.06 28.58 -26.49
C ARG A 556 -8.37 27.25 -26.78
N ILE A 557 -9.06 26.30 -27.40
CA ILE A 557 -8.53 25.02 -27.86
C ILE A 557 -8.30 25.15 -29.36
N THR A 558 -7.06 25.00 -29.80
CA THR A 558 -6.72 25.00 -31.22
C THR A 558 -6.31 23.60 -31.67
N TRP A 559 -6.98 23.09 -32.69
CA TRP A 559 -6.69 21.83 -33.36
C TRP A 559 -5.95 22.14 -34.66
N GLN A 560 -4.87 21.42 -34.94
CA GLN A 560 -4.13 21.51 -36.21
C GLN A 560 -4.05 20.13 -36.85
N THR A 561 -4.50 20.02 -38.09
CA THR A 561 -4.38 18.80 -38.90
C THR A 561 -4.03 19.21 -40.33
N GLY A 562 -2.79 18.98 -40.76
CA GLY A 562 -2.26 19.54 -42.01
C GLY A 562 -2.17 21.07 -41.94
N ASP A 563 -2.55 21.76 -43.01
CA ASP A 563 -2.49 23.23 -43.11
C ASP A 563 -3.67 23.95 -42.43
N LEU A 564 -4.61 23.21 -41.83
CA LEU A 564 -5.82 23.77 -41.22
C LEU A 564 -5.66 23.90 -39.71
N SER A 565 -5.93 25.11 -39.18
CA SER A 565 -6.04 25.38 -37.74
C SER A 565 -7.46 25.79 -37.35
N PHE A 566 -8.01 25.19 -36.30
CA PHE A 566 -9.36 25.47 -35.79
C PHE A 566 -9.30 25.83 -34.32
N SER A 567 -9.77 27.03 -33.92
CA SER A 567 -9.72 27.52 -32.54
C SER A 567 -11.10 27.79 -31.93
N THR A 568 -11.47 27.11 -30.84
CA THR A 568 -12.73 27.33 -30.10
C THR A 568 -12.48 27.78 -28.66
N PRO A 569 -13.35 28.61 -28.05
CA PRO A 569 -13.27 28.90 -26.62
C PRO A 569 -13.41 27.62 -25.78
N THR A 570 -12.66 27.48 -24.67
CA THR A 570 -12.75 26.33 -23.74
C THR A 570 -14.12 26.23 -23.07
N SER A 571 -14.93 27.30 -23.09
CA SER A 571 -16.35 27.30 -22.68
C SER A 571 -17.28 26.56 -23.62
N TRP A 572 -16.86 26.22 -24.84
CA TRP A 572 -17.70 25.50 -25.81
C TRP A 572 -17.87 24.01 -25.48
N ILE A 573 -17.76 23.63 -24.22
CA ILE A 573 -17.95 22.27 -23.75
C ILE A 573 -19.28 22.21 -23.00
N TYR A 574 -20.27 21.59 -23.66
CA TYR A 574 -21.54 21.13 -23.12
C TYR A 574 -22.58 22.23 -22.76
N THR A 575 -23.53 22.50 -23.66
CA THR A 575 -24.85 23.03 -23.25
C THR A 575 -25.73 21.88 -22.79
N LYS A 576 -25.87 21.69 -21.47
CA LYS A 576 -26.67 20.63 -20.83
C LYS A 576 -28.19 20.77 -20.98
N ASN A 577 -28.72 21.80 -21.63
CA ASN A 577 -30.16 22.05 -21.69
C ASN A 577 -30.75 21.89 -23.08
N ILE A 578 -30.83 20.65 -23.57
CA ILE A 578 -31.97 20.26 -24.41
C ILE A 578 -32.70 19.14 -23.67
N LYS A 579 -33.74 19.49 -22.90
CA LYS A 579 -34.77 18.53 -22.52
C LYS A 579 -35.43 18.04 -23.82
N THR A 580 -34.96 16.93 -24.38
CA THR A 580 -35.68 16.22 -25.45
C THR A 580 -36.59 15.22 -24.77
N ASP A 581 -37.85 15.61 -24.58
CA ASP A 581 -38.93 14.65 -24.36
C ASP A 581 -39.03 13.78 -25.62
N GLY A 582 -38.68 12.49 -25.47
CA GLY A 582 -38.89 11.46 -26.49
C GLY A 582 -37.64 11.03 -27.26
N TYR A 583 -37.20 9.80 -26.97
CA TYR A 583 -36.59 8.85 -27.91
C TYR A 583 -35.33 9.28 -28.68
N ILE A 584 -34.22 9.57 -27.99
CA ILE A 584 -32.88 9.29 -28.52
C ILE A 584 -32.07 8.60 -27.41
N ASN A 585 -31.85 7.30 -27.57
CA ASN A 585 -31.04 6.49 -26.67
C ASN A 585 -29.55 6.79 -26.96
N PRO A 586 -28.76 7.33 -26.01
CA PRO A 586 -27.38 7.72 -26.22
C PRO A 586 -26.47 6.49 -26.11
N VAL A 587 -26.64 5.55 -27.04
CA VAL A 587 -25.72 4.43 -27.21
C VAL A 587 -24.97 4.69 -28.50
N SER A 588 -23.68 5.00 -28.38
CA SER A 588 -22.62 5.04 -29.43
C SER A 588 -22.07 6.38 -29.95
N PHE A 589 -22.58 7.57 -29.62
CA PHE A 589 -21.99 8.82 -30.14
C PHE A 589 -21.53 9.79 -29.04
N GLY A 590 -20.22 10.05 -29.01
CA GLY A 590 -19.61 11.08 -28.18
C GLY A 590 -19.99 12.48 -28.67
N SER A 591 -20.47 13.31 -27.75
CA SER A 591 -20.47 14.78 -27.75
C SER A 591 -20.87 15.53 -29.05
N VAL A 592 -22.00 16.24 -29.00
CA VAL A 592 -22.42 17.23 -30.01
C VAL A 592 -22.16 18.64 -29.49
N PHE A 593 -21.49 19.48 -30.29
CA PHE A 593 -21.23 20.89 -29.97
C PHE A 593 -21.96 21.81 -30.96
N CYS A 594 -22.69 22.82 -30.44
CA CYS A 594 -23.44 23.76 -31.28
C CYS A 594 -23.35 25.20 -30.76
N ARG A 595 -23.04 26.15 -31.66
CA ARG A 595 -23.34 27.58 -31.50
C ARG A 595 -23.40 28.27 -32.88
N GLY A 596 -24.58 28.72 -33.30
CA GLY A 596 -24.80 29.36 -34.61
C GLY A 596 -24.99 28.35 -35.76
N GLN A 597 -24.54 28.69 -36.98
CA GLN A 597 -24.69 27.86 -38.20
C GLN A 597 -23.70 26.67 -38.28
N ASN A 598 -22.86 26.46 -37.28
CA ASN A 598 -21.80 25.45 -37.31
C ASN A 598 -22.04 24.35 -36.26
N LEU A 599 -21.96 23.10 -36.70
CA LEU A 599 -21.98 21.89 -35.87
C LEU A 599 -20.65 21.14 -36.03
N ALA A 600 -20.11 20.65 -34.91
CA ALA A 600 -18.95 19.77 -34.89
C ALA A 600 -19.24 18.53 -34.04
N PHE A 601 -18.80 17.36 -34.53
CA PHE A 601 -18.94 16.07 -33.85
C PHE A 601 -17.57 15.48 -33.51
N TYR A 602 -17.52 14.71 -32.41
CA TYR A 602 -16.32 14.02 -31.99
C TYR A 602 -16.67 12.61 -31.48
N ASP A 603 -16.38 11.58 -32.28
CA ASP A 603 -16.73 10.19 -31.96
C ASP A 603 -15.70 9.48 -31.03
N GLY A 604 -14.66 10.19 -30.60
CA GLY A 604 -13.56 9.63 -29.81
C GLY A 604 -12.31 9.29 -30.61
N GLN A 605 -12.36 9.29 -31.95
CA GLN A 605 -11.20 9.05 -32.83
C GLN A 605 -11.03 10.14 -33.90
N THR A 606 -12.11 10.73 -34.42
CA THR A 606 -12.05 11.73 -35.51
C THR A 606 -12.98 12.91 -35.25
N ALA A 607 -12.56 14.13 -35.62
CA ALA A 607 -13.40 15.31 -35.63
C ALA A 607 -14.09 15.47 -37.00
N TYR A 608 -15.42 15.63 -37.00
CA TYR A 608 -16.21 15.82 -38.23
C TYR A 608 -16.67 17.27 -38.36
N LYS A 609 -16.54 17.84 -39.56
CA LYS A 609 -17.09 19.15 -39.93
C LYS A 609 -18.40 18.95 -40.67
N ILE A 610 -19.48 19.57 -40.22
CA ILE A 610 -20.67 19.77 -41.07
C ILE A 610 -20.50 21.10 -41.81
N GLN A 611 -20.53 21.07 -43.14
CA GLN A 611 -20.72 22.26 -43.96
C GLN A 611 -22.17 22.25 -44.44
N MET A 612 -23.02 23.10 -43.84
CA MET A 612 -24.43 23.18 -44.26
C MET A 612 -24.51 23.83 -45.64
N ALA A 613 -25.00 23.10 -46.64
CA ALA A 613 -25.39 23.70 -47.91
C ALA A 613 -26.67 24.54 -47.71
N HIS A 614 -26.59 25.81 -48.13
CA HIS A 614 -27.64 26.85 -48.14
C HIS A 614 -29.04 26.46 -47.66
N ILE A 615 -29.35 26.74 -46.38
CA ILE A 615 -30.73 26.80 -45.91
C ILE A 615 -31.22 28.24 -46.09
N ARG A 616 -32.03 28.49 -47.13
CA ARG A 616 -32.60 29.84 -47.42
C ARG A 616 -33.52 30.39 -46.32
N ASN A 617 -33.92 29.59 -45.32
CA ASN A 617 -34.81 30.04 -44.24
C ASN A 617 -34.41 29.44 -42.86
N PRO A 618 -33.80 30.23 -41.97
CA PRO A 618 -33.34 29.79 -40.63
C PRO A 618 -34.46 29.26 -39.71
N ASN A 619 -35.72 29.62 -39.97
CA ASN A 619 -36.87 29.16 -39.17
C ASN A 619 -37.14 27.65 -39.29
N LEU A 620 -36.56 26.98 -40.29
CA LEU A 620 -36.66 25.53 -40.46
C LEU A 620 -35.91 24.73 -39.37
N LEU A 621 -34.99 25.37 -38.64
CA LEU A 621 -34.16 24.75 -37.59
C LEU A 621 -34.85 24.64 -36.22
N LYS A 622 -36.07 25.19 -36.05
CA LYS A 622 -36.84 25.09 -34.80
C LYS A 622 -37.16 23.62 -34.48
N LYS A 623 -37.01 23.25 -33.20
CA LYS A 623 -37.18 21.88 -32.63
C LYS A 623 -38.48 21.20 -33.06
N GLU A 624 -39.53 21.98 -33.28
CA GLU A 624 -40.88 21.59 -33.70
C GLU A 624 -40.89 20.87 -35.07
N ASN A 625 -39.92 21.19 -35.93
CA ASN A 625 -39.86 20.73 -37.32
C ASN A 625 -39.11 19.41 -37.52
N TRP A 626 -38.43 18.89 -36.48
CA TRP A 626 -37.50 17.76 -36.60
C TRP A 626 -38.20 16.41 -36.74
N LYS A 627 -39.44 16.27 -36.25
CA LYS A 627 -40.24 15.03 -36.39
C LYS A 627 -40.64 14.69 -37.83
N SER A 628 -40.40 15.59 -38.78
CA SER A 628 -40.80 15.44 -40.20
C SER A 628 -39.68 14.99 -41.15
N TRP A 629 -38.49 14.67 -40.61
CA TRP A 629 -37.33 14.28 -41.41
C TRP A 629 -37.24 12.76 -41.52
N ILE A 630 -37.07 12.25 -42.75
CA ILE A 630 -36.88 10.81 -43.00
C ILE A 630 -35.37 10.53 -43.07
N LYS A 631 -34.92 9.51 -42.32
CA LYS A 631 -33.53 9.05 -42.29
C LYS A 631 -33.34 7.96 -43.35
N THR A 632 -32.35 8.12 -44.23
CA THR A 632 -31.94 7.07 -45.16
C THR A 632 -30.43 6.86 -45.04
N GLU A 633 -30.01 5.59 -44.96
CA GLU A 633 -28.60 5.20 -44.90
C GLU A 633 -28.17 4.69 -46.28
N LEU A 634 -27.07 5.23 -46.81
CA LEU A 634 -26.47 4.76 -48.05
C LEU A 634 -25.05 4.32 -47.75
N ARG A 635 -24.73 3.06 -48.04
CA ARG A 635 -23.41 2.48 -47.83
C ARG A 635 -22.61 2.56 -49.11
N VAL A 636 -21.49 3.27 -49.05
CA VAL A 636 -20.52 3.32 -50.15
C VAL A 636 -19.20 2.80 -49.61
N ASN A 637 -18.72 1.68 -50.17
CA ASN A 637 -17.42 1.07 -49.86
C ASN A 637 -17.05 1.12 -48.37
N SER A 638 -17.83 0.41 -47.54
CA SER A 638 -17.66 0.27 -46.08
C SER A 638 -17.76 1.54 -45.21
N ALA A 639 -18.09 2.71 -45.79
CA ALA A 639 -18.46 3.90 -45.03
C ALA A 639 -19.98 4.16 -45.12
N SER A 640 -20.63 4.33 -43.97
CA SER A 640 -22.04 4.73 -43.91
C SER A 640 -22.16 6.24 -44.11
N MET A 641 -22.85 6.67 -45.16
CA MET A 641 -23.29 8.06 -45.34
C MET A 641 -24.75 8.18 -44.88
N TYR A 642 -25.03 9.20 -44.08
CA TYR A 642 -26.37 9.46 -43.57
C TYR A 642 -26.91 10.75 -44.18
N TYR A 643 -28.11 10.66 -44.73
CA TYR A 643 -28.84 11.79 -45.25
C TYR A 643 -30.19 11.92 -44.57
N TYR A 644 -30.53 13.17 -44.29
CA TYR A 644 -31.83 13.54 -43.76
C TYR A 644 -32.46 14.47 -44.78
N TYR A 645 -33.64 14.10 -45.27
CA TYR A 645 -34.43 14.96 -46.14
C TYR A 645 -35.74 15.36 -45.45
N ARG A 646 -36.17 16.59 -45.73
CA ARG A 646 -37.45 17.12 -45.27
C ARG A 646 -38.34 17.41 -46.48
N ASN A 647 -39.45 16.69 -46.61
CA ASN A 647 -40.49 17.04 -47.58
C ASN A 647 -41.54 17.89 -46.86
N THR A 648 -41.56 19.19 -47.15
CA THR A 648 -42.67 20.06 -46.75
C THR A 648 -43.46 20.42 -47.99
N LYS A 649 -44.78 20.21 -47.95
CA LYS A 649 -45.82 20.40 -48.99
C LYS A 649 -45.82 21.73 -49.80
N ARG A 650 -44.76 22.54 -49.76
CA ARG A 650 -44.53 23.72 -50.59
C ARG A 650 -43.04 23.81 -51.00
N GLY A 651 -42.65 22.99 -51.97
CA GLY A 651 -41.62 23.30 -52.97
C GLY A 651 -40.15 23.46 -52.57
N ASN A 652 -39.74 23.34 -51.30
CA ASN A 652 -38.31 23.42 -50.93
C ASN A 652 -37.83 22.09 -50.32
N LEU A 653 -36.91 21.43 -51.03
CA LEU A 653 -36.18 20.27 -50.55
C LEU A 653 -34.92 20.74 -49.81
N GLY A 654 -34.71 20.26 -48.58
CA GLY A 654 -33.46 20.46 -47.83
C GLY A 654 -32.83 19.12 -47.52
N VAL A 655 -31.55 18.94 -47.87
CA VAL A 655 -30.79 17.70 -47.65
C VAL A 655 -29.57 18.00 -46.77
N LEU A 656 -29.43 17.28 -45.66
CA LEU A 656 -28.27 17.36 -44.76
C LEU A 656 -27.34 16.17 -45.00
N PHE A 657 -26.07 16.45 -45.30
CA PHE A 657 -25.02 15.46 -45.56
C PHE A 657 -24.07 15.34 -44.35
N ILE A 658 -23.83 14.11 -43.89
CA ILE A 658 -22.79 13.80 -42.89
C ILE A 658 -21.77 12.86 -43.53
N VAL A 659 -20.53 13.35 -43.69
CA VAL A 659 -19.48 12.67 -44.47
C VAL A 659 -18.20 12.53 -43.62
N PRO A 660 -17.52 11.37 -43.64
CA PRO A 660 -16.20 11.20 -43.06
C PRO A 660 -15.12 11.99 -43.83
N PHE A 661 -14.16 12.58 -43.10
CA PHE A 661 -13.12 13.48 -43.64
C PHE A 661 -12.23 12.87 -44.76
N HIS A 662 -12.22 11.54 -44.87
CA HIS A 662 -11.24 10.79 -45.67
C HIS A 662 -11.77 10.46 -47.08
N CYS A 663 -13.05 10.76 -47.35
CA CYS A 663 -13.74 10.44 -48.60
C CYS A 663 -14.06 11.67 -49.47
N GLU A 664 -13.52 12.85 -49.13
CA GLU A 664 -13.94 14.16 -49.68
C GLU A 664 -13.95 14.24 -51.23
N LYS A 665 -12.94 13.66 -51.89
CA LYS A 665 -12.85 13.67 -53.37
C LYS A 665 -13.83 12.71 -54.06
N GLN A 666 -14.05 11.52 -53.51
CA GLN A 666 -15.04 10.56 -54.07
C GLN A 666 -16.47 11.05 -53.86
N VAL A 667 -16.72 11.66 -52.70
CA VAL A 667 -18.04 12.17 -52.29
C VAL A 667 -18.50 13.33 -53.16
N LYS A 668 -17.60 14.21 -53.61
CA LYS A 668 -17.98 15.33 -54.49
C LYS A 668 -18.62 14.87 -55.80
N SER A 669 -18.07 13.81 -56.44
CA SER A 669 -18.63 13.25 -57.68
C SER A 669 -19.97 12.54 -57.47
N SER A 670 -20.13 11.82 -56.35
CA SER A 670 -21.40 11.18 -55.99
C SER A 670 -22.44 12.19 -55.53
N MET A 671 -22.04 13.31 -54.91
CA MET A 671 -22.94 14.40 -54.53
C MET A 671 -23.50 15.12 -55.75
N GLU A 672 -22.68 15.39 -56.77
CA GLU A 672 -23.14 15.99 -58.03
C GLU A 672 -24.14 15.05 -58.74
N SER A 673 -23.84 13.75 -58.83
CA SER A 673 -24.74 12.74 -59.40
C SER A 673 -26.06 12.58 -58.63
N ILE A 674 -26.04 12.63 -57.30
CA ILE A 674 -27.25 12.52 -56.47
C ILE A 674 -28.07 13.81 -56.52
N VAL A 675 -27.43 14.98 -56.53
CA VAL A 675 -28.13 16.27 -56.71
C VAL A 675 -28.77 16.35 -58.09
N ASP A 676 -28.13 15.83 -59.14
CA ASP A 676 -28.72 15.73 -60.48
C ASP A 676 -29.80 14.65 -60.60
N SER A 677 -29.79 13.61 -59.75
CA SER A 677 -30.90 12.66 -59.64
C SER A 677 -32.09 13.20 -58.82
N ILE A 678 -31.88 14.25 -58.01
CA ILE A 678 -32.89 14.88 -57.16
C ILE A 678 -33.52 16.10 -57.85
N LYS A 679 -32.78 16.81 -58.70
CA LYS A 679 -33.31 17.80 -59.65
C LYS A 679 -34.11 17.11 -60.73
#